data_AF-A0A8D5ZEZ4-F1
#
_entry.id   AF-A0A8D5ZEZ4-F1
#
_cell.length_a   1.000
_cell.length_b   1.000
_cell.length_c   1.000
_cell.angle_alpha   90.00
_cell.angle_beta   90.00
_cell.angle_gamma   90.00
#
_symmetry.space_group_name_H-M   'P 1'
#
loop_
_entity.id
_entity.type
_entity.pdbx_description
1 polymer ?
#
loop_
_entity_poly.entity_id
_entity_poly.type
_entity_poly.pdbx_seq_one_letter_code
_entity_poly.pdbx_strand_id
1 'polypeptide(L)'
;MRRENEIFTRISFVLANSFYDIRYTEWAPLSGTTYTLGLENGDDNKYLMVLDYHGSALIKVNSEPYFALDDYHNTFPLPKGKVKIEADFSPFKAFGQRTEIRPGTPVTFKRNPSAYNFWVYANTTLQLAKLAQGYLKEKLLQVLTESLSLAPFASVSRDQLVLASHYWRDFPRHLLDFTQGMNYPEHSGSYEEALKALSEGVRGLRELFGKPGKMNAVAHAHIDTAWLWNFDETRRKVARTFSTVLNLMERYDFTFIQSMAIYYEWVKEDYPALFNKIKEKVKEGRWVLGAGWVEFDANLPAGESLVRQLLYSQQFYEENFGKKAEVLWLPDTFGFSAQLPQIMRLAEINLFATHKLFWSDTNKFPYSVFNWIGIDGSRVTAVAFGNGRGGYNSDFSVESVLEQWDNWKDKDQPLLYAYGHGDGGGGPTEDMLVAAKAIDQLPSTPSVELSGAHNYEAKENWNGELYVETHRGVYTSHSRMKYLHRRTEVALREAEIWSTIARSYDEKRLKVLWKTLLKDEFHDVLPGSAIKEVYETVYPELENVIKEADKVALDSIKRIAGEGDKLMVFNSLSWDREDYVVLGEEVEGGQRTEEGYLVRVRAPPLGYTELKPLRVNPVRLEGLIMENEYLKVKLNGDGTLASLYDKETGREALSSPSNKLVVYENIPGWADAWDIEPSYEDKKFELKAEKYEIKETGPFRACVRFYYTFRNSKVLQDVCLYAKSRRIDFKTTISMPDRELLLKSWFYFDLNTPEATFEVPYGVLKRQTTRNTSWEKAKFEVPMGKWLDLSEDDYGVAVLNDGKYGVAVEGNAVGLSLAKTPIYPDYTTDAEANSFTYSVYPHKGDWKEAKVYQRAYELNYPLKVVRGKGGEGSFVRVRPDNLVVEAIKGSEDKRGIVVRLYNVQNNRGEGEVELWFNPNKVERVNVLENPISGRVQLNGNKVRFNYRNYEIITIKLEG
;
A
#
# COMPACT_ATOMS: atom_id res chain seq x y z
N MET A 1 32.17 43.40 -5.42
CA MET A 1 31.32 42.22 -5.15
C MET A 1 31.59 41.20 -6.26
N ARG A 2 31.87 39.93 -5.92
CA ARG A 2 32.14 38.89 -6.93
C ARG A 2 30.84 38.50 -7.66
N ARG A 3 30.96 38.04 -8.91
CA ARG A 3 29.82 37.51 -9.67
C ARG A 3 29.45 36.10 -9.20
N GLU A 4 28.20 35.69 -9.36
CA GLU A 4 27.71 34.36 -8.93
C GLU A 4 28.55 33.20 -9.48
N ASN A 5 28.90 33.24 -10.77
CA ASN A 5 29.74 32.20 -11.39
C ASN A 5 31.13 32.14 -10.76
N GLU A 6 31.72 33.28 -10.40
CA GLU A 6 33.02 33.30 -9.73
C GLU A 6 32.93 32.71 -8.32
N ILE A 7 31.89 33.07 -7.56
CA ILE A 7 31.62 32.52 -6.22
C ILE A 7 31.44 31.00 -6.30
N PHE A 8 30.62 30.53 -7.24
CA PHE A 8 30.39 29.09 -7.46
C PHE A 8 31.68 28.34 -7.76
N THR A 9 32.52 28.85 -8.67
CA THR A 9 33.82 28.25 -8.98
C THR A 9 34.72 28.23 -7.74
N ARG A 10 34.80 29.31 -6.95
CA ARG A 10 35.60 29.34 -5.71
C ARG A 10 35.11 28.33 -4.66
N ILE A 11 33.80 28.22 -4.47
CA ILE A 11 33.18 27.21 -3.57
C ILE A 11 33.55 25.79 -4.03
N SER A 12 33.56 25.54 -5.34
CA SER A 12 33.97 24.23 -5.89
C SER A 12 35.41 23.87 -5.51
N PHE A 13 36.32 24.84 -5.56
CA PHE A 13 37.70 24.64 -5.12
C PHE A 13 37.83 24.46 -3.60
N VAL A 14 36.97 25.09 -2.78
CA VAL A 14 36.94 24.84 -1.32
C VAL A 14 36.62 23.36 -1.06
N LEU A 15 35.65 22.78 -1.76
CA LEU A 15 35.37 21.34 -1.66
C LEU A 15 36.58 20.50 -2.01
N ALA A 16 37.22 20.78 -3.16
CA ALA A 16 38.41 20.05 -3.60
C ALA A 16 39.55 20.14 -2.56
N ASN A 17 39.82 21.35 -2.05
CA ASN A 17 40.84 21.58 -1.02
C ASN A 17 40.50 20.97 0.35
N SER A 18 39.23 20.58 0.57
CA SER A 18 38.85 19.88 1.79
C SER A 18 39.46 18.48 1.85
N PHE A 19 39.83 17.88 0.72
CA PHE A 19 40.41 16.54 0.65
C PHE A 19 41.94 16.60 0.65
N TYR A 20 42.61 15.76 1.43
CA TYR A 20 44.08 15.67 1.47
C TYR A 20 44.53 14.26 1.88
N ASP A 21 45.84 13.96 1.78
CA ASP A 21 46.39 12.61 2.00
C ASP A 21 45.65 11.54 1.17
N ILE A 22 45.41 11.85 -0.11
CA ILE A 22 44.67 11.00 -1.05
C ILE A 22 45.56 9.82 -1.46
N ARG A 23 45.05 8.60 -1.31
CA ARG A 23 45.73 7.36 -1.69
C ARG A 23 44.77 6.40 -2.38
N TYR A 24 45.09 6.06 -3.61
CA TYR A 24 44.42 5.02 -4.37
C TYR A 24 44.85 3.65 -3.84
N THR A 25 43.89 2.75 -3.73
CA THR A 25 44.08 1.37 -3.27
C THR A 25 43.38 0.42 -4.24
N GLU A 26 43.58 -0.88 -4.07
CA GLU A 26 42.96 -1.89 -4.92
C GLU A 26 42.17 -2.89 -4.08
N TRP A 27 41.00 -3.27 -4.59
CA TRP A 27 40.20 -4.35 -4.03
C TRP A 27 40.88 -5.70 -4.27
N ALA A 28 40.98 -6.53 -3.22
CA ALA A 28 41.25 -7.95 -3.38
C ALA A 28 39.93 -8.72 -3.54
N PRO A 29 39.79 -9.63 -4.51
CA PRO A 29 38.60 -10.49 -4.59
C PRO A 29 38.56 -11.43 -3.37
N LEU A 30 37.40 -11.58 -2.74
CA LEU A 30 37.20 -12.47 -1.60
C LEU A 30 36.40 -13.73 -2.01
N SER A 31 35.21 -13.53 -2.58
CA SER A 31 34.34 -14.62 -3.05
C SER A 31 33.19 -14.10 -3.89
N GLY A 32 32.91 -14.69 -5.05
CA GLY A 32 31.75 -14.31 -5.87
C GLY A 32 31.74 -12.81 -6.20
N THR A 33 30.75 -12.09 -5.66
CA THR A 33 30.57 -10.64 -5.82
C THR A 33 31.13 -9.82 -4.64
N THR A 34 31.90 -10.46 -3.76
CA THR A 34 32.49 -9.82 -2.57
C THR A 34 33.95 -9.49 -2.77
N TYR A 35 34.32 -8.26 -2.41
CA TYR A 35 35.68 -7.73 -2.46
C TYR A 35 36.13 -7.28 -1.08
N THR A 36 37.44 -7.25 -0.83
CA THR A 36 37.99 -6.89 0.47
C THR A 36 39.21 -5.96 0.37
N LEU A 37 39.39 -5.15 1.41
CA LEU A 37 40.49 -4.21 1.56
C LEU A 37 40.90 -4.15 3.04
N GLY A 38 42.18 -4.35 3.33
CA GLY A 38 42.74 -4.19 4.67
C GLY A 38 43.41 -2.83 4.83
N LEU A 39 43.04 -2.07 5.86
CA LEU A 39 43.60 -0.73 6.13
C LEU A 39 43.96 -0.57 7.60
N GLU A 40 44.85 0.38 7.85
CA GLU A 40 45.12 0.91 9.19
C GLU A 40 44.74 2.39 9.21
N ASN A 41 43.97 2.79 10.23
CA ASN A 41 43.52 4.15 10.42
C ASN A 41 43.82 4.67 11.82
N GLY A 42 44.63 5.73 11.92
CA GLY A 42 44.92 6.42 13.18
C GLY A 42 44.09 7.67 13.42
N ASP A 43 43.28 8.11 12.45
CA ASP A 43 42.67 9.44 12.42
C ASP A 43 41.12 9.36 12.40
N ASP A 44 40.44 10.29 13.07
CA ASP A 44 38.97 10.36 13.10
C ASP A 44 38.37 10.94 11.81
N ASN A 45 39.18 11.57 10.96
CA ASN A 45 38.72 12.27 9.76
C ASN A 45 39.15 11.59 8.46
N LYS A 46 39.43 10.29 8.50
CA LYS A 46 39.77 9.48 7.34
C LYS A 46 38.50 8.86 6.73
N TYR A 47 38.40 8.92 5.41
CA TYR A 47 37.27 8.44 4.63
C TYR A 47 37.75 7.48 3.55
N LEU A 48 36.84 6.63 3.08
CA LEU A 48 36.97 5.85 1.87
C LEU A 48 35.89 6.28 0.89
N MET A 49 36.28 6.59 -0.34
CA MET A 49 35.38 6.79 -1.48
C MET A 49 35.64 5.71 -2.52
N VAL A 50 34.60 5.19 -3.16
CA VAL A 50 34.74 4.24 -4.26
C VAL A 50 34.36 4.94 -5.57
N LEU A 51 35.32 5.01 -6.49
CA LEU A 51 35.15 5.63 -7.81
C LEU A 51 34.76 4.60 -8.85
N ASP A 52 33.98 5.00 -9.87
CA ASP A 52 33.70 4.19 -11.07
C ASP A 52 33.19 2.76 -10.82
N TYR A 53 32.43 2.55 -9.74
CA TYR A 53 31.81 1.27 -9.43
C TYR A 53 30.46 1.12 -10.14
N HIS A 54 30.03 -0.12 -10.36
CA HIS A 54 28.73 -0.47 -10.94
C HIS A 54 28.04 -1.51 -10.04
N GLY A 55 26.75 -1.29 -9.81
CA GLY A 55 25.93 -2.05 -8.87
C GLY A 55 25.81 -1.30 -7.54
N SER A 56 25.33 -1.98 -6.51
CA SER A 56 25.28 -1.46 -5.15
C SER A 56 25.86 -2.50 -4.20
N ALA A 57 26.48 -2.09 -3.10
CA ALA A 57 27.06 -3.01 -2.14
C ALA A 57 26.68 -2.68 -0.69
N LEU A 58 26.60 -3.73 0.12
CA LEU A 58 26.70 -3.57 1.57
C LEU A 58 28.18 -3.55 1.95
N ILE A 59 28.63 -2.43 2.51
CA ILE A 59 29.96 -2.32 3.10
C ILE A 59 29.90 -2.89 4.51
N LYS A 60 30.78 -3.86 4.77
CA LYS A 60 31.00 -4.43 6.10
C LYS A 60 32.39 -4.02 6.60
N VAL A 61 32.48 -3.72 7.89
CA VAL A 61 33.75 -3.46 8.57
C VAL A 61 33.92 -4.51 9.65
N ASN A 62 35.02 -5.25 9.58
CA ASN A 62 35.30 -6.40 10.44
C ASN A 62 34.12 -7.40 10.42
N SER A 63 33.59 -7.65 9.22
CA SER A 63 32.44 -8.52 8.92
C SER A 63 31.08 -8.09 9.48
N GLU A 64 30.98 -6.90 10.06
CA GLU A 64 29.71 -6.31 10.51
C GLU A 64 29.17 -5.28 9.50
N PRO A 65 27.85 -5.25 9.19
CA PRO A 65 27.24 -4.22 8.36
C PRO A 65 27.58 -2.80 8.85
N TYR A 66 28.03 -1.95 7.94
CA TYR A 66 28.60 -0.64 8.30
C TYR A 66 28.05 0.52 7.48
N PHE A 67 27.99 0.41 6.15
CA PHE A 67 27.53 1.50 5.28
C PHE A 67 27.01 0.98 3.94
N ALA A 68 26.25 1.81 3.22
CA ALA A 68 25.86 1.55 1.84
C ALA A 68 26.93 2.01 0.84
N LEU A 69 27.09 1.25 -0.24
CA LEU A 69 27.68 1.73 -1.48
C LEU A 69 26.59 1.71 -2.55
N ASP A 70 26.05 2.87 -2.90
CA ASP A 70 24.98 3.03 -3.89
C ASP A 70 25.01 4.41 -4.54
N ASP A 71 24.11 4.66 -5.50
CA ASP A 71 24.07 5.89 -6.31
C ASP A 71 24.06 7.20 -5.47
N TYR A 72 23.71 7.11 -4.18
CA TYR A 72 23.67 8.23 -3.23
C TYR A 72 24.82 8.21 -2.21
N HIS A 73 25.35 7.02 -1.91
CA HIS A 73 26.41 6.79 -0.93
C HIS A 73 27.63 6.16 -1.60
N ASN A 74 28.62 6.98 -1.94
CA ASN A 74 29.91 6.50 -2.46
C ASN A 74 31.09 6.77 -1.53
N THR A 75 30.85 7.46 -0.41
CA THR A 75 31.86 7.96 0.52
C THR A 75 31.44 7.70 1.96
N PHE A 76 32.30 7.08 2.76
CA PHE A 76 32.00 6.75 4.14
C PHE A 76 33.22 6.89 5.07
N PRO A 77 33.01 7.24 6.36
CA PRO A 77 34.11 7.38 7.32
C PRO A 77 34.74 6.02 7.63
N LEU A 78 36.04 6.01 7.90
CA LEU A 78 36.74 4.83 8.38
C LEU A 78 36.86 4.84 9.91
N PRO A 79 36.54 3.74 10.61
CA PRO A 79 36.77 3.68 12.05
C PRO A 79 38.27 3.62 12.36
N LYS A 80 38.65 3.96 13.60
CA LYS A 80 40.04 3.88 14.08
C LYS A 80 40.49 2.42 14.26
N GLY A 81 41.79 2.22 14.11
CA GLY A 81 42.47 0.93 14.29
C GLY A 81 42.70 0.18 12.98
N LYS A 82 43.00 -1.12 13.11
CA LYS A 82 43.08 -2.03 11.97
C LYS A 82 41.67 -2.41 11.55
N VAL A 83 41.34 -2.13 10.29
CA VAL A 83 40.02 -2.35 9.73
C VAL A 83 40.12 -3.27 8.52
N LYS A 84 39.27 -4.31 8.51
CA LYS A 84 39.04 -5.13 7.32
C LYS A 84 37.71 -4.71 6.71
N ILE A 85 37.75 -4.22 5.49
CA ILE A 85 36.57 -3.79 4.75
C ILE A 85 36.19 -4.90 3.79
N GLU A 86 34.90 -5.21 3.71
CA GLU A 86 34.31 -6.14 2.75
C GLU A 86 33.16 -5.42 2.03
N ALA A 87 33.16 -5.44 0.70
CA ALA A 87 32.10 -4.87 -0.13
C ALA A 87 31.36 -6.00 -0.81
N ASP A 88 30.11 -6.23 -0.38
CA ASP A 88 29.25 -7.31 -0.86
C ASP A 88 28.30 -6.78 -1.94
N PHE A 89 28.68 -6.93 -3.22
CA PHE A 89 27.97 -6.31 -4.34
C PHE A 89 26.73 -7.09 -4.76
N SER A 90 25.71 -6.32 -5.13
CA SER A 90 24.49 -6.70 -5.82
C SER A 90 24.47 -6.12 -7.23
N PRO A 91 23.97 -6.85 -8.25
CA PRO A 91 23.92 -6.36 -9.63
C PRO A 91 22.79 -5.34 -9.87
N PHE A 92 22.10 -4.88 -8.83
CA PHE A 92 21.01 -3.91 -8.94
C PHE A 92 21.47 -2.51 -8.53
N LYS A 93 21.04 -1.50 -9.28
CA LYS A 93 21.10 -0.09 -8.88
C LYS A 93 19.93 0.29 -7.96
N ALA A 94 19.87 1.56 -7.54
CA ALA A 94 18.80 2.05 -6.66
C ALA A 94 17.39 1.72 -7.16
N PHE A 95 17.11 1.87 -8.46
CA PHE A 95 15.79 1.60 -9.05
C PHE A 95 15.68 0.26 -9.79
N GLY A 96 16.40 -0.77 -9.36
CA GLY A 96 16.26 -2.14 -9.90
C GLY A 96 16.90 -2.37 -11.28
N GLN A 97 17.48 -1.34 -11.90
CA GLN A 97 18.26 -1.51 -13.13
C GLN A 97 19.40 -2.52 -12.88
N ARG A 98 19.40 -3.61 -13.65
CA ARG A 98 20.50 -4.59 -13.63
C ARG A 98 21.73 -4.04 -14.32
N THR A 99 22.90 -4.30 -13.73
CA THR A 99 24.21 -3.94 -14.27
C THR A 99 25.22 -5.03 -13.99
N GLU A 100 26.25 -5.11 -14.83
CA GLU A 100 27.46 -5.85 -14.48
C GLU A 100 28.09 -5.23 -13.23
N ILE A 101 28.55 -6.09 -12.32
CA ILE A 101 29.24 -5.64 -11.11
C ILE A 101 30.65 -5.20 -11.49
N ARG A 102 30.99 -3.97 -11.11
CA ARG A 102 32.36 -3.45 -11.19
C ARG A 102 32.68 -2.87 -9.82
N PRO A 103 33.70 -3.38 -9.10
CA PRO A 103 33.97 -2.95 -7.74
C PRO A 103 34.52 -1.51 -7.65
N GLY A 104 34.93 -0.94 -8.78
CA GLY A 104 35.48 0.41 -8.85
C GLY A 104 36.86 0.52 -8.21
N THR A 105 37.30 1.76 -7.98
CA THR A 105 38.59 2.07 -7.37
C THR A 105 38.40 2.66 -5.97
N PRO A 106 38.85 1.97 -4.91
CA PRO A 106 38.80 2.49 -3.54
C PRO A 106 39.88 3.55 -3.33
N VAL A 107 39.48 4.74 -2.87
CA VAL A 107 40.36 5.88 -2.60
C VAL A 107 40.20 6.33 -1.15
N THR A 108 41.28 6.24 -0.39
CA THR A 108 41.32 6.75 0.99
C THR A 108 41.81 8.20 0.99
N PHE A 109 41.24 9.03 1.85
CA PHE A 109 41.64 10.42 2.01
C PHE A 109 41.26 10.94 3.40
N LYS A 110 41.86 12.05 3.82
CA LYS A 110 41.43 12.83 4.98
C LYS A 110 40.59 14.01 4.52
N ARG A 111 39.59 14.37 5.30
CA ARG A 111 38.73 15.53 5.04
C ARG A 111 38.93 16.61 6.11
N ASN A 112 39.21 17.84 5.71
CA ASN A 112 39.30 19.00 6.59
C ASN A 112 37.88 19.44 6.98
N PRO A 113 37.48 19.31 8.27
CA PRO A 113 36.10 19.59 8.68
C PRO A 113 35.69 21.05 8.46
N SER A 114 36.58 22.01 8.74
CA SER A 114 36.31 23.44 8.58
C SER A 114 36.12 23.82 7.12
N ALA A 115 36.96 23.29 6.22
CA ALA A 115 36.83 23.52 4.78
C ALA A 115 35.52 22.93 4.23
N TYR A 116 35.18 21.70 4.64
CA TYR A 116 33.96 21.02 4.22
C TYR A 116 32.69 21.74 4.71
N ASN A 117 32.64 22.10 6.00
CA ASN A 117 31.52 22.88 6.55
C ASN A 117 31.40 24.24 5.86
N PHE A 118 32.52 24.93 5.62
CA PHE A 118 32.52 26.19 4.88
C PHE A 118 31.95 26.03 3.46
N TRP A 119 32.32 24.94 2.76
CA TRP A 119 31.73 24.63 1.45
C TRP A 119 30.20 24.47 1.53
N VAL A 120 29.67 23.65 2.45
CA VAL A 120 28.21 23.46 2.58
C VAL A 120 27.49 24.77 2.89
N TYR A 121 28.02 25.56 3.84
CA TYR A 121 27.42 26.83 4.25
C TYR A 121 27.47 27.86 3.13
N ALA A 122 28.59 27.94 2.40
CA ALA A 122 28.72 28.87 1.28
C ALA A 122 27.81 28.45 0.11
N ASN A 123 27.69 27.14 -0.16
CA ASN A 123 26.83 26.62 -1.22
C ASN A 123 25.35 26.88 -0.93
N THR A 124 24.87 26.59 0.29
CA THR A 124 23.49 26.87 0.71
C THR A 124 23.19 28.38 0.71
N THR A 125 24.12 29.21 1.18
CA THR A 125 23.99 30.68 1.09
C THR A 125 23.91 31.15 -0.36
N LEU A 126 24.69 30.56 -1.28
CA LEU A 126 24.64 30.87 -2.71
C LEU A 126 23.31 30.42 -3.34
N GLN A 127 22.77 29.26 -2.95
CA GLN A 127 21.44 28.82 -3.40
C GLN A 127 20.38 29.84 -3.01
N LEU A 128 20.37 30.31 -1.75
CA LEU A 128 19.45 31.37 -1.33
C LEU A 128 19.68 32.66 -2.11
N ALA A 129 20.94 33.07 -2.35
CA ALA A 129 21.26 34.27 -3.10
C ALA A 129 20.74 34.22 -4.55
N LYS A 130 20.71 33.03 -5.17
CA LYS A 130 20.16 32.82 -6.52
C LYS A 130 18.64 32.98 -6.55
N LEU A 131 17.95 32.58 -5.48
CA LEU A 131 16.49 32.65 -5.35
C LEU A 131 16.00 34.01 -4.82
N ALA A 132 16.82 34.70 -4.02
CA ALA A 132 16.52 36.00 -3.44
C ALA A 132 16.52 37.12 -4.50
N GLN A 133 15.89 38.24 -4.16
CA GLN A 133 15.84 39.44 -5.01
C GLN A 133 16.26 40.70 -4.22
N GLY A 134 16.65 41.74 -4.96
CA GLY A 134 16.98 43.06 -4.41
C GLY A 134 18.07 43.01 -3.34
N TYR A 135 17.84 43.74 -2.24
CA TYR A 135 18.82 43.97 -1.19
C TYR A 135 19.34 42.71 -0.50
N LEU A 136 18.48 41.70 -0.27
CA LEU A 136 18.89 40.43 0.34
C LEU A 136 19.91 39.70 -0.53
N LYS A 137 19.66 39.62 -1.84
CA LYS A 137 20.58 39.01 -2.80
C LYS A 137 21.94 39.69 -2.79
N GLU A 138 21.97 41.02 -2.89
CA GLU A 138 23.21 41.81 -2.85
C GLU A 138 24.00 41.55 -1.56
N LYS A 139 23.32 41.47 -0.42
CA LYS A 139 23.97 41.21 0.86
C LYS A 139 24.48 39.80 1.04
N LEU A 140 23.75 38.79 0.58
CA LEU A 140 24.22 37.40 0.58
C LEU A 140 25.49 37.26 -0.29
N LEU A 141 25.51 37.87 -1.48
CA LEU A 141 26.69 37.88 -2.35
C LEU A 141 27.86 38.67 -1.75
N GLN A 142 27.58 39.74 -1.00
CA GLN A 142 28.59 40.48 -0.24
C GLN A 142 29.23 39.59 0.84
N VAL A 143 28.43 38.97 1.71
CA VAL A 143 28.91 38.08 2.79
C VAL A 143 29.69 36.90 2.23
N LEU A 144 29.24 36.31 1.12
CA LEU A 144 29.98 35.26 0.41
C LEU A 144 31.32 35.76 -0.14
N THR A 145 31.35 36.97 -0.71
CA THR A 145 32.59 37.56 -1.23
C THR A 145 33.62 37.77 -0.12
N GLU A 146 33.18 38.34 1.01
CA GLU A 146 34.02 38.65 2.17
C GLU A 146 34.53 37.36 2.84
N SER A 147 33.66 36.39 3.11
CA SER A 147 34.08 35.13 3.73
C SER A 147 35.02 34.31 2.83
N LEU A 148 34.76 34.23 1.52
CA LEU A 148 35.66 33.58 0.56
C LEU A 148 37.01 34.29 0.40
N SER A 149 37.16 35.53 0.84
CA SER A 149 38.47 36.21 0.85
C SER A 149 39.38 35.74 1.99
N LEU A 150 38.80 35.14 3.03
CA LEU A 150 39.50 34.56 4.17
C LEU A 150 39.81 33.06 3.98
N ALA A 151 39.18 32.42 2.99
CA ALA A 151 39.41 31.02 2.68
C ALA A 151 40.78 30.85 1.99
N PRO A 152 41.67 29.98 2.51
CA PRO A 152 42.98 29.79 1.91
C PRO A 152 42.87 29.13 0.53
N PHE A 153 43.61 29.68 -0.44
CA PHE A 153 43.58 29.23 -1.83
C PHE A 153 45.02 29.09 -2.37
N ALA A 154 45.80 28.21 -1.76
CA ALA A 154 47.22 28.06 -2.07
C ALA A 154 47.49 27.15 -3.28
N SER A 155 46.84 25.99 -3.32
CA SER A 155 47.00 25.00 -4.40
C SER A 155 45.85 24.00 -4.39
N VAL A 156 45.55 23.42 -5.55
CA VAL A 156 44.63 22.27 -5.67
C VAL A 156 45.25 21.27 -6.64
N SER A 157 45.27 20.00 -6.25
CA SER A 157 45.76 18.90 -7.07
C SER A 157 44.68 18.36 -8.00
N ARG A 158 45.10 17.67 -9.06
CA ARG A 158 44.17 16.97 -9.96
C ARG A 158 43.33 15.94 -9.19
N ASP A 159 43.92 15.21 -8.25
CA ASP A 159 43.21 14.22 -7.43
C ASP A 159 42.12 14.85 -6.56
N GLN A 160 42.41 16.00 -5.95
CA GLN A 160 41.40 16.76 -5.19
C GLN A 160 40.20 17.15 -6.06
N LEU A 161 40.46 17.61 -7.29
CA LEU A 161 39.40 17.97 -8.24
C LEU A 161 38.61 16.75 -8.71
N VAL A 162 39.27 15.61 -8.93
CA VAL A 162 38.62 14.34 -9.30
C VAL A 162 37.72 13.85 -8.17
N LEU A 163 38.19 13.84 -6.91
CA LEU A 163 37.36 13.42 -5.78
C LEU A 163 36.15 14.36 -5.60
N ALA A 164 36.36 15.67 -5.73
CA ALA A 164 35.27 16.65 -5.64
C ALA A 164 34.22 16.49 -6.75
N SER A 165 34.63 16.11 -7.97
CA SER A 165 33.69 15.89 -9.07
C SER A 165 32.85 14.61 -8.93
N HIS A 166 33.34 13.62 -8.19
CA HIS A 166 32.59 12.42 -7.83
C HIS A 166 31.75 12.58 -6.57
N TYR A 167 32.15 13.50 -5.67
CA TYR A 167 31.41 13.80 -4.45
C TYR A 167 30.21 14.71 -4.71
N TRP A 168 30.40 15.79 -5.47
CA TRP A 168 29.36 16.79 -5.73
C TRP A 168 28.91 16.76 -7.18
N ARG A 169 27.65 16.35 -7.41
CA ARG A 169 27.07 16.21 -8.75
C ARG A 169 27.17 17.48 -9.61
N ASP A 170 27.00 18.66 -9.00
CA ASP A 170 27.04 19.95 -9.70
C ASP A 170 28.46 20.51 -9.87
N PHE A 171 29.49 19.77 -9.45
CA PHE A 171 30.86 20.23 -9.54
C PHE A 171 31.22 20.63 -11.00
N PRO A 172 31.80 21.82 -11.21
CA PRO A 172 32.12 22.32 -12.54
C PRO A 172 33.20 21.46 -13.22
N ARG A 173 32.78 20.55 -14.09
CA ARG A 173 33.66 19.55 -14.74
C ARG A 173 34.77 20.16 -15.60
N HIS A 174 34.62 21.39 -16.10
CA HIS A 174 35.70 22.10 -16.80
C HIS A 174 36.92 22.37 -15.91
N LEU A 175 36.78 22.32 -14.57
CA LEU A 175 37.93 22.39 -13.67
C LEU A 175 38.83 21.15 -13.76
N LEU A 176 38.36 20.03 -14.31
CA LEU A 176 39.18 18.83 -14.52
C LEU A 176 40.21 18.99 -15.65
N ASP A 177 40.07 20.03 -16.47
CA ASP A 177 41.02 20.38 -17.54
C ASP A 177 42.31 20.99 -16.97
N PHE A 178 42.34 21.37 -15.68
CA PHE A 178 43.57 21.77 -15.02
C PHE A 178 44.53 20.58 -14.90
N THR A 179 45.62 20.62 -15.67
CA THR A 179 46.62 19.55 -15.76
C THR A 179 47.86 19.81 -14.90
N GLN A 180 48.14 21.06 -14.55
CA GLN A 180 49.24 21.45 -13.67
C GLN A 180 48.69 21.90 -12.31
N GLY A 181 49.30 21.45 -11.22
CA GLY A 181 48.94 21.92 -9.88
C GLY A 181 49.13 23.44 -9.78
N MET A 182 48.10 24.16 -9.37
CA MET A 182 48.23 25.60 -9.08
C MET A 182 49.11 25.71 -7.83
N ASN A 183 50.23 26.44 -7.88
CA ASN A 183 51.10 26.63 -6.72
C ASN A 183 51.24 28.13 -6.46
N TYR A 184 50.27 28.69 -5.73
CA TYR A 184 50.18 30.11 -5.45
C TYR A 184 50.74 30.41 -4.05
N PRO A 185 51.79 31.23 -3.91
CA PRO A 185 52.32 31.64 -2.63
C PRO A 185 51.52 32.83 -2.08
N GLU A 186 50.25 32.63 -1.74
CA GLU A 186 49.48 33.58 -0.92
C GLU A 186 48.85 32.80 0.23
N HIS A 187 49.29 33.04 1.47
CA HIS A 187 48.67 32.40 2.63
C HIS A 187 48.65 33.32 3.86
N SER A 188 47.48 33.87 4.16
CA SER A 188 47.16 34.45 5.47
C SER A 188 45.76 34.07 6.00
N GLY A 189 44.98 33.28 5.25
CA GLY A 189 43.60 32.92 5.60
C GLY A 189 43.43 31.55 6.26
N SER A 190 42.29 31.33 6.91
CA SER A 190 41.88 30.10 7.59
C SER A 190 40.43 29.74 7.23
N TYR A 191 40.16 28.45 6.94
CA TYR A 191 38.78 27.98 6.71
C TYR A 191 37.89 28.17 7.94
N GLU A 192 38.46 28.12 9.14
CA GLU A 192 37.72 28.39 10.38
C GLU A 192 37.28 29.85 10.47
N GLU A 193 38.18 30.78 10.13
CA GLU A 193 37.86 32.21 10.07
C GLU A 193 36.86 32.52 8.95
N ALA A 194 37.00 31.88 7.78
CA ALA A 194 36.07 32.00 6.67
C ALA A 194 34.65 31.51 7.05
N LEU A 195 34.55 30.34 7.69
CA LEU A 195 33.28 29.80 8.19
C LEU A 195 32.67 30.70 9.25
N LYS A 196 33.48 31.20 10.19
CA LYS A 196 33.03 32.13 11.22
C LYS A 196 32.48 33.43 10.60
N ALA A 197 33.22 34.04 9.67
CA ALA A 197 32.81 35.27 8.99
C ALA A 197 31.52 35.07 8.18
N LEU A 198 31.38 33.94 7.48
CA LEU A 198 30.14 33.59 6.78
C LEU A 198 28.97 33.46 7.75
N SER A 199 29.15 32.70 8.83
CA SER A 199 28.11 32.45 9.84
C SER A 199 27.68 33.75 10.54
N GLU A 200 28.63 34.64 10.87
CA GLU A 200 28.35 35.94 11.48
C GLU A 200 27.63 36.88 10.52
N GLY A 201 28.05 36.94 9.25
CA GLY A 201 27.40 37.74 8.22
C GLY A 201 25.97 37.27 7.94
N VAL A 202 25.78 35.96 7.79
CA VAL A 202 24.45 35.34 7.61
C VAL A 202 23.57 35.57 8.84
N ARG A 203 24.11 35.44 10.06
CA ARG A 203 23.38 35.77 11.29
C ARG A 203 22.91 37.22 11.33
N GLY A 204 23.76 38.17 10.93
CA GLY A 204 23.37 39.58 10.84
C GLY A 204 22.23 39.81 9.83
N LEU A 205 22.23 39.09 8.71
CA LEU A 205 21.10 39.12 7.78
C LEU A 205 19.86 38.45 8.37
N ARG A 206 19.99 37.35 9.09
CA ARG A 206 18.87 36.70 9.80
C ARG A 206 18.24 37.62 10.84
N GLU A 207 19.04 38.40 11.57
CA GLU A 207 18.53 39.41 12.51
C GLU A 207 17.78 40.53 11.79
N LEU A 208 18.18 40.88 10.57
CA LEU A 208 17.53 41.92 9.76
C LEU A 208 16.25 41.45 9.06
N PHE A 209 16.25 40.24 8.48
CA PHE A 209 15.16 39.72 7.65
C PHE A 209 14.24 38.73 8.37
N GLY A 210 14.66 38.20 9.53
CA GLY A 210 13.90 37.25 10.32
C GLY A 210 13.80 35.85 9.70
N LYS A 211 12.96 35.02 10.33
CA LYS A 211 12.55 33.70 9.84
C LYS A 211 11.04 33.62 9.74
N PRO A 212 10.49 33.01 8.67
CA PRO A 212 9.04 32.99 8.42
C PRO A 212 8.28 31.98 9.29
N GLY A 213 8.94 30.99 9.91
CA GLY A 213 8.28 29.97 10.72
C GLY A 213 9.22 28.86 11.18
N LYS A 214 8.66 27.68 11.44
CA LYS A 214 9.38 26.47 11.91
C LYS A 214 9.15 25.30 10.97
N MET A 215 10.11 24.39 10.92
CA MET A 215 10.10 23.15 10.16
C MET A 215 10.67 22.04 11.03
N ASN A 216 9.92 20.96 11.17
CA ASN A 216 10.38 19.74 11.80
C ASN A 216 10.69 18.72 10.71
N ALA A 217 11.97 18.48 10.51
CA ALA A 217 12.45 17.55 9.52
C ALA A 217 12.66 16.16 10.11
N VAL A 218 12.31 15.13 9.35
CA VAL A 218 12.51 13.72 9.69
C VAL A 218 13.32 13.04 8.60
N ALA A 219 14.39 12.34 8.98
CA ALA A 219 15.09 11.49 8.03
C ALA A 219 14.20 10.30 7.68
N HIS A 220 14.15 9.96 6.40
CA HIS A 220 13.26 8.95 5.86
C HIS A 220 14.01 8.14 4.78
N ALA A 221 13.64 6.87 4.67
CA ALA A 221 14.06 6.02 3.57
C ALA A 221 12.90 5.11 3.17
N HIS A 222 12.10 5.57 2.21
CA HIS A 222 11.13 4.70 1.56
C HIS A 222 11.90 3.62 0.79
N ILE A 223 11.50 2.38 0.98
CA ILE A 223 12.06 1.24 0.27
C ILE A 223 10.85 0.45 -0.19
N ASP A 224 10.75 0.14 -1.48
CA ASP A 224 9.68 -0.74 -1.91
C ASP A 224 9.97 -2.18 -1.50
N THR A 225 8.97 -2.81 -0.87
CA THR A 225 9.10 -4.21 -0.41
C THR A 225 9.39 -5.13 -1.59
N ALA A 226 8.72 -4.88 -2.71
CA ALA A 226 9.07 -5.35 -4.04
C ALA A 226 8.43 -4.40 -5.07
N TRP A 227 9.18 -4.04 -6.12
CA TRP A 227 8.70 -3.16 -7.20
C TRP A 227 9.43 -3.46 -8.51
N LEU A 228 10.55 -2.78 -8.77
CA LEU A 228 11.46 -3.05 -9.90
C LEU A 228 12.59 -4.03 -9.54
N TRP A 229 12.45 -4.67 -8.38
CA TRP A 229 13.32 -5.72 -7.83
C TRP A 229 12.47 -6.66 -6.96
N ASN A 230 13.04 -7.82 -6.65
CA ASN A 230 12.38 -8.83 -5.81
C ASN A 230 12.64 -8.60 -4.32
N PHE A 231 11.91 -9.34 -3.47
CA PHE A 231 12.01 -9.27 -2.01
C PHE A 231 13.44 -9.49 -1.47
N ASP A 232 14.24 -10.35 -2.11
CA ASP A 232 15.61 -10.64 -1.68
C ASP A 232 16.54 -9.43 -1.84
N GLU A 233 16.41 -8.66 -2.92
CA GLU A 233 17.16 -7.41 -3.06
C GLU A 233 16.71 -6.38 -2.02
N THR A 234 15.42 -6.34 -1.68
CA THR A 234 14.93 -5.47 -0.60
C THR A 234 15.59 -5.80 0.75
N ARG A 235 15.75 -7.08 1.12
CA ARG A 235 16.47 -7.47 2.35
C ARG A 235 17.88 -6.86 2.40
N ARG A 236 18.59 -6.84 1.26
CA ARG A 236 19.92 -6.21 1.13
C ARG A 236 19.86 -4.68 1.21
N LYS A 237 18.88 -4.06 0.53
CA LYS A 237 18.63 -2.61 0.56
C LYS A 237 18.34 -2.09 1.96
N VAL A 238 17.54 -2.83 2.72
CA VAL A 238 17.22 -2.54 4.12
C VAL A 238 18.50 -2.57 4.97
N ALA A 239 19.30 -3.64 4.86
CA ALA A 239 20.52 -3.78 5.64
C ALA A 239 21.52 -2.64 5.37
N ARG A 240 21.76 -2.28 4.10
CA ARG A 240 22.68 -1.19 3.75
C ARG A 240 22.18 0.17 4.19
N THR A 241 20.89 0.45 4.01
CA THR A 241 20.26 1.72 4.42
C THR A 241 20.32 1.89 5.94
N PHE A 242 19.93 0.87 6.71
CA PHE A 242 19.92 0.96 8.17
C PHE A 242 21.32 1.08 8.76
N SER A 243 22.31 0.42 8.15
CA SER A 243 23.71 0.55 8.56
C SER A 243 24.20 1.99 8.37
N THR A 244 23.91 2.60 7.21
CA THR A 244 24.21 4.02 6.93
C THR A 244 23.57 4.94 7.95
N VAL A 245 22.26 4.80 8.21
CA VAL A 245 21.52 5.64 9.16
C VAL A 245 22.13 5.57 10.55
N LEU A 246 22.42 4.36 11.07
CA LEU A 246 23.02 4.19 12.39
C LEU A 246 24.41 4.84 12.47
N ASN A 247 25.23 4.67 11.43
CA ASN A 247 26.55 5.29 11.38
C ASN A 247 26.49 6.83 11.32
N LEU A 248 25.46 7.40 10.68
CA LEU A 248 25.21 8.84 10.73
C LEU A 248 24.72 9.28 12.12
N MET A 249 23.87 8.49 12.78
CA MET A 249 23.36 8.79 14.14
C MET A 249 24.44 8.80 15.22
N GLU A 250 25.56 8.11 15.01
CA GLU A 250 26.74 8.18 15.89
C GLU A 250 27.44 9.55 15.82
N ARG A 251 27.28 10.28 14.72
CA ARG A 251 28.01 11.54 14.43
C ARG A 251 27.12 12.78 14.43
N TYR A 252 25.83 12.60 14.17
CA TYR A 252 24.85 13.67 14.04
C TYR A 252 23.64 13.37 14.91
N ASP A 253 23.01 14.42 15.43
CA ASP A 253 21.77 14.33 16.17
C ASP A 253 20.58 14.62 15.24
N PHE A 254 19.77 13.59 15.00
CA PHE A 254 18.58 13.61 14.14
C PHE A 254 17.69 12.40 14.44
N THR A 255 16.45 12.49 13.99
CA THR A 255 15.44 11.44 14.07
C THR A 255 15.21 10.80 12.70
N PHE A 256 15.15 9.47 12.67
CA PHE A 256 14.79 8.67 11.49
C PHE A 256 13.47 7.97 11.70
N ILE A 257 12.60 7.96 10.70
CA ILE A 257 11.37 7.16 10.70
C ILE A 257 11.49 6.02 9.69
N GLN A 258 11.00 4.84 10.09
CA GLN A 258 10.79 3.74 9.16
C GLN A 258 9.42 3.09 9.35
N SER A 259 8.73 2.91 8.23
CA SER A 259 7.28 2.79 8.08
C SER A 259 6.70 1.41 8.40
N MET A 260 7.48 0.33 8.30
CA MET A 260 6.93 -1.03 8.27
C MET A 260 7.69 -2.08 9.10
N ALA A 261 6.94 -3.02 9.68
CA ALA A 261 7.44 -4.01 10.63
C ALA A 261 8.28 -5.13 9.98
N ILE A 262 7.95 -5.53 8.75
CA ILE A 262 8.60 -6.66 8.07
C ILE A 262 10.12 -6.50 7.94
N TYR A 263 10.60 -5.26 7.77
CA TYR A 263 12.04 -4.96 7.68
C TYR A 263 12.80 -5.29 8.94
N TYR A 264 12.18 -5.02 10.09
CA TYR A 264 12.78 -5.34 11.36
C TYR A 264 12.78 -6.86 11.61
N GLU A 265 11.78 -7.59 11.11
CA GLU A 265 11.79 -9.06 11.13
C GLU A 265 12.94 -9.60 10.28
N TRP A 266 13.09 -9.15 9.04
CA TRP A 266 14.21 -9.56 8.17
C TRP A 266 15.57 -9.19 8.75
N VAL A 267 15.74 -7.98 9.28
CA VAL A 267 16.99 -7.55 9.91
C VAL A 267 17.28 -8.35 11.18
N LYS A 268 16.27 -8.70 11.97
CA LYS A 268 16.44 -9.57 13.14
C LYS A 268 16.91 -10.98 12.75
N GLU A 269 16.43 -11.50 11.62
CA GLU A 269 16.83 -12.80 11.08
C GLU A 269 18.24 -12.76 10.48
N ASP A 270 18.51 -11.80 9.60
CA ASP A 270 19.72 -11.76 8.76
C ASP A 270 20.90 -11.07 9.45
N TYR A 271 20.63 -10.03 10.25
CA TYR A 271 21.64 -9.16 10.88
C TYR A 271 21.30 -8.83 12.35
N PRO A 272 21.29 -9.81 13.28
CA PRO A 272 20.91 -9.59 14.68
C PRO A 272 21.68 -8.47 15.41
N ALA A 273 22.96 -8.26 15.09
CA ALA A 273 23.75 -7.18 15.67
C ALA A 273 23.26 -5.80 15.23
N LEU A 274 22.88 -5.66 13.95
CA LEU A 274 22.26 -4.45 13.40
C LEU A 274 20.90 -4.18 14.07
N PHE A 275 20.09 -5.22 14.24
CA PHE A 275 18.81 -5.13 14.94
C PHE A 275 18.94 -4.60 16.38
N ASN A 276 19.94 -5.05 17.12
CA ASN A 276 20.17 -4.58 18.49
C ASN A 276 20.54 -3.09 18.54
N LYS A 277 21.35 -2.60 17.61
CA LYS A 277 21.65 -1.16 17.49
C LYS A 277 20.38 -0.34 17.18
N ILE A 278 19.51 -0.85 16.31
CA ILE A 278 18.21 -0.21 16.03
C ILE A 278 17.38 -0.14 17.32
N LYS A 279 17.30 -1.23 18.07
CA LYS A 279 16.58 -1.29 19.35
C LYS A 279 17.07 -0.25 20.35
N GLU A 280 18.38 0.00 20.41
CA GLU A 280 18.96 1.09 21.22
C GLU A 280 18.46 2.46 20.74
N LYS A 281 18.45 2.73 19.43
CA LYS A 281 17.96 4.01 18.88
C LYS A 281 16.46 4.21 19.03
N VAL A 282 15.66 3.14 18.99
CA VAL A 282 14.23 3.19 19.32
C VAL A 282 14.02 3.52 20.81
N LYS A 283 14.85 2.95 21.70
CA LYS A 283 14.81 3.26 23.13
C LYS A 283 15.16 4.73 23.39
N GLU A 284 16.19 5.24 22.71
CA GLU A 284 16.62 6.65 22.74
C GLU A 284 15.58 7.62 22.17
N GLY A 285 14.61 7.14 21.38
CA GLY A 285 13.60 7.97 20.70
C GLY A 285 14.10 8.62 19.41
N ARG A 286 15.28 8.23 18.92
CA ARG A 286 15.87 8.74 17.67
C ARG A 286 15.48 7.91 16.44
N TRP A 287 14.90 6.74 16.66
CA TRP A 287 14.35 5.87 15.62
C TRP A 287 12.85 5.68 15.85
N VAL A 288 12.04 6.29 14.99
CA VAL A 288 10.57 6.29 15.03
C VAL A 288 10.02 5.12 14.23
N LEU A 289 9.05 4.42 14.83
CA LEU A 289 8.36 3.28 14.22
C LEU A 289 7.06 3.78 13.56
N GLY A 290 6.89 3.49 12.26
CA GLY A 290 5.61 3.61 11.58
C GLY A 290 4.77 2.35 11.76
N ALA A 291 3.45 2.47 11.77
CA ALA A 291 2.52 1.35 11.91
C ALA A 291 2.23 0.69 10.56
N GLY A 292 2.08 -0.64 10.54
CA GLY A 292 1.85 -1.44 9.35
C GLY A 292 2.83 -2.61 9.23
N TRP A 293 2.36 -3.78 8.80
CA TRP A 293 3.25 -4.91 8.56
C TRP A 293 4.13 -4.61 7.35
N VAL A 294 3.51 -4.05 6.31
CA VAL A 294 4.11 -3.36 5.16
C VAL A 294 3.47 -1.98 4.97
N GLU A 295 4.00 -1.15 4.07
CA GLU A 295 3.22 0.00 3.53
C GLU A 295 2.15 -0.53 2.56
N PHE A 296 0.98 -0.86 3.10
CA PHE A 296 -0.08 -1.57 2.39
C PHE A 296 -0.90 -0.67 1.46
N ASP A 297 -1.53 -1.29 0.46
CA ASP A 297 -2.65 -0.67 -0.25
C ASP A 297 -3.85 -0.47 0.70
N ALA A 298 -4.47 0.71 0.69
CA ALA A 298 -5.53 1.06 1.64
C ALA A 298 -6.95 1.04 1.05
N ASN A 299 -7.15 0.48 -0.14
CA ASN A 299 -8.44 0.40 -0.83
C ASN A 299 -8.90 -1.05 -1.07
N LEU A 300 -8.00 -1.92 -1.52
CA LEU A 300 -8.28 -3.27 -2.01
C LEU A 300 -8.40 -4.31 -0.88
N PRO A 301 -7.54 -4.32 0.16
CA PRO A 301 -7.64 -5.28 1.25
C PRO A 301 -8.97 -5.20 2.01
N ALA A 302 -9.49 -6.35 2.43
CA ALA A 302 -10.62 -6.44 3.33
C ALA A 302 -10.30 -5.80 4.69
N GLY A 303 -11.37 -5.48 5.44
CA GLY A 303 -11.22 -4.87 6.76
C GLY A 303 -10.35 -5.68 7.72
N GLU A 304 -10.47 -7.01 7.71
CA GLU A 304 -9.62 -7.88 8.55
C GLU A 304 -8.14 -7.80 8.16
N SER A 305 -7.80 -7.77 6.87
CA SER A 305 -6.42 -7.58 6.43
C SER A 305 -5.83 -6.27 6.94
N LEU A 306 -6.56 -5.15 6.80
CA LEU A 306 -6.13 -3.85 7.36
C LEU A 306 -5.94 -3.90 8.89
N VAL A 307 -6.79 -4.65 9.59
CA VAL A 307 -6.60 -4.91 11.03
C VAL A 307 -5.35 -5.74 11.28
N ARG A 308 -5.06 -6.78 10.49
CA ARG A 308 -3.87 -7.63 10.68
C ARG A 308 -2.56 -6.91 10.36
N GLN A 309 -2.56 -6.00 9.37
CA GLN A 309 -1.45 -5.09 9.10
C GLN A 309 -1.02 -4.35 10.38
N LEU A 310 -1.99 -3.78 11.10
CA LEU A 310 -1.73 -3.02 12.32
C LEU A 310 -1.51 -3.93 13.54
N LEU A 311 -2.26 -5.03 13.67
CA LEU A 311 -2.12 -5.97 14.78
C LEU A 311 -0.71 -6.56 14.84
N TYR A 312 -0.22 -7.13 13.74
CA TYR A 312 1.07 -7.82 13.74
C TYR A 312 2.26 -6.87 13.79
N SER A 313 2.13 -5.65 13.24
CA SER A 313 3.16 -4.64 13.41
C SER A 313 3.24 -4.15 14.86
N GLN A 314 2.11 -3.82 15.49
CA GLN A 314 2.10 -3.39 16.90
C GLN A 314 2.61 -4.48 17.83
N GLN A 315 2.18 -5.74 17.64
CA GLN A 315 2.72 -6.86 18.42
C GLN A 315 4.22 -7.02 18.25
N PHE A 316 4.71 -6.99 17.00
CA PHE A 316 6.14 -7.11 16.75
C PHE A 316 6.91 -5.99 17.47
N TYR A 317 6.40 -4.76 17.46
CA TYR A 317 7.03 -3.63 18.14
C TYR A 317 6.99 -3.74 19.66
N GLU A 318 5.86 -4.15 20.24
CA GLU A 318 5.76 -4.39 21.68
C GLU A 318 6.74 -5.49 22.13
N GLU A 319 6.75 -6.63 21.43
CA GLU A 319 7.61 -7.77 21.77
C GLU A 319 9.10 -7.44 21.65
N ASN A 320 9.49 -6.66 20.64
CA ASN A 320 10.90 -6.48 20.32
C ASN A 320 11.48 -5.15 20.81
N PHE A 321 10.69 -4.08 20.84
CA PHE A 321 11.11 -2.73 21.22
C PHE A 321 10.45 -2.21 22.50
N GLY A 322 9.38 -2.85 22.99
CA GLY A 322 8.65 -2.43 24.19
C GLY A 322 7.85 -1.15 24.00
N LYS A 323 7.52 -0.79 22.75
CA LYS A 323 6.75 0.41 22.37
C LYS A 323 5.85 0.09 21.18
N LYS A 324 4.75 0.84 21.05
CA LYS A 324 3.88 0.84 19.86
C LYS A 324 4.28 1.95 18.90
N ALA A 325 3.92 1.80 17.64
CA ALA A 325 3.94 2.89 16.67
C ALA A 325 2.73 3.82 16.88
N GLU A 326 2.95 5.13 16.84
CA GLU A 326 1.90 6.15 17.05
C GLU A 326 1.44 6.82 15.74
N VAL A 327 2.17 6.59 14.65
CA VAL A 327 1.92 7.15 13.32
C VAL A 327 1.72 6.03 12.29
N LEU A 328 0.67 6.14 11.48
CA LEU A 328 0.54 5.39 10.23
C LEU A 328 1.16 6.24 9.12
N TRP A 329 2.31 5.80 8.61
CA TRP A 329 3.12 6.51 7.61
C TRP A 329 2.98 5.81 6.26
N LEU A 330 2.13 6.36 5.38
CA LEU A 330 1.83 5.83 4.05
C LEU A 330 2.05 6.92 2.98
N PRO A 331 3.31 7.24 2.65
CA PRO A 331 3.64 8.31 1.72
C PRO A 331 3.21 7.98 0.28
N ASP A 332 3.29 6.71 -0.13
CA ASP A 332 3.12 6.30 -1.53
C ASP A 332 1.90 5.44 -1.85
N THR A 333 1.05 5.11 -0.88
CA THR A 333 -0.19 4.35 -1.10
C THR A 333 -1.18 5.08 -2.05
N PHE A 334 -1.76 4.35 -3.00
CA PHE A 334 -2.62 4.87 -4.08
C PHE A 334 -4.09 5.11 -3.65
N GLY A 335 -4.27 5.98 -2.65
CA GLY A 335 -5.58 6.37 -2.11
C GLY A 335 -5.96 5.62 -0.84
N PHE A 336 -6.95 6.14 -0.12
CA PHE A 336 -7.24 5.67 1.24
C PHE A 336 -8.73 5.52 1.54
N SER A 337 -9.12 4.32 1.98
CA SER A 337 -10.49 3.99 2.39
C SER A 337 -10.99 4.85 3.54
N ALA A 338 -12.26 5.23 3.44
CA ALA A 338 -12.97 6.05 4.41
C ALA A 338 -13.13 5.41 5.81
N GLN A 339 -12.83 4.13 5.98
CA GLN A 339 -12.94 3.45 7.29
C GLN A 339 -11.60 3.41 8.06
N LEU A 340 -10.49 3.74 7.41
CA LEU A 340 -9.16 3.66 8.01
C LEU A 340 -9.01 4.49 9.30
N PRO A 341 -9.64 5.69 9.47
CA PRO A 341 -9.60 6.41 10.74
C PRO A 341 -10.08 5.60 11.95
N GLN A 342 -11.17 4.82 11.81
CA GLN A 342 -11.66 3.98 12.92
C GLN A 342 -10.68 2.84 13.20
N ILE A 343 -10.18 2.18 12.15
CA ILE A 343 -9.22 1.07 12.27
C ILE A 343 -7.96 1.55 12.99
N MET A 344 -7.42 2.71 12.61
CA MET A 344 -6.27 3.35 13.26
C MET A 344 -6.51 3.62 14.74
N ARG A 345 -7.66 4.23 15.09
CA ARG A 345 -8.02 4.52 16.49
C ARG A 345 -8.14 3.26 17.33
N LEU A 346 -8.75 2.21 16.77
CA LEU A 346 -8.84 0.90 17.42
C LEU A 346 -7.47 0.21 17.52
N ALA A 347 -6.52 0.56 16.66
CA ALA A 347 -5.13 0.12 16.70
C ALA A 347 -4.23 1.05 17.53
N GLU A 348 -4.83 1.98 18.29
CA GLU A 348 -4.14 2.95 19.16
C GLU A 348 -3.19 3.91 18.40
N ILE A 349 -3.45 4.15 17.11
CA ILE A 349 -2.70 5.08 16.26
C ILE A 349 -3.51 6.36 16.08
N ASN A 350 -2.86 7.51 16.26
CA ASN A 350 -3.54 8.81 16.32
C ASN A 350 -3.09 9.80 15.25
N LEU A 351 -1.96 9.54 14.60
CA LEU A 351 -1.41 10.35 13.53
C LEU A 351 -1.39 9.57 12.21
N PHE A 352 -1.87 10.19 11.14
CA PHE A 352 -1.75 9.72 9.77
C PHE A 352 -0.84 10.66 9.00
N ALA A 353 0.09 10.13 8.20
CA ALA A 353 0.96 10.93 7.34
C ALA A 353 1.02 10.36 5.92
N THR A 354 0.83 11.22 4.92
CA THR A 354 0.86 10.83 3.50
C THR A 354 1.38 11.93 2.58
N HIS A 355 1.86 11.56 1.41
CA HIS A 355 2.30 12.48 0.35
C HIS A 355 1.44 12.36 -0.92
N LYS A 356 0.99 11.14 -1.27
CA LYS A 356 0.38 10.81 -2.58
C LYS A 356 -0.81 11.67 -3.00
N LEU A 357 -1.50 12.33 -2.06
CA LEU A 357 -2.57 13.28 -2.36
C LEU A 357 -2.15 14.44 -3.27
N PHE A 358 -0.87 14.85 -3.21
CA PHE A 358 -0.34 15.93 -4.06
C PHE A 358 -0.09 15.51 -5.50
N TRP A 359 -0.23 14.23 -5.84
CA TRP A 359 -0.11 13.72 -7.22
C TRP A 359 -1.43 13.73 -7.99
N SER A 360 -2.52 14.15 -7.34
CA SER A 360 -3.84 14.24 -7.98
C SER A 360 -3.79 15.11 -9.24
N ASP A 361 -4.20 14.54 -10.38
CA ASP A 361 -4.08 15.16 -11.71
C ASP A 361 -5.07 16.30 -11.96
N THR A 362 -6.20 16.30 -11.26
CA THR A 362 -7.35 17.18 -11.53
C THR A 362 -7.51 18.25 -10.46
N ASN A 363 -7.47 17.87 -9.17
CA ASN A 363 -7.67 18.77 -8.04
C ASN A 363 -6.43 18.87 -7.15
N LYS A 364 -6.11 20.10 -6.73
CA LYS A 364 -5.10 20.33 -5.69
C LYS A 364 -5.71 20.05 -4.32
N PHE A 365 -5.11 19.14 -3.55
CA PHE A 365 -5.54 18.87 -2.19
C PHE A 365 -5.39 20.13 -1.31
N PRO A 366 -6.42 20.54 -0.54
CA PRO A 366 -6.46 21.88 0.05
C PRO A 366 -5.76 22.02 1.40
N TYR A 367 -5.39 20.93 2.07
CA TYR A 367 -4.93 20.95 3.47
C TYR A 367 -3.51 20.38 3.64
N SER A 368 -2.81 20.86 4.68
CA SER A 368 -1.57 20.26 5.16
C SER A 368 -1.82 19.48 6.46
N VAL A 369 -2.49 20.09 7.44
CA VAL A 369 -2.91 19.44 8.69
C VAL A 369 -4.44 19.46 8.80
N PHE A 370 -5.06 18.30 8.97
CA PHE A 370 -6.53 18.18 9.01
C PHE A 370 -7.00 17.00 9.85
N ASN A 371 -8.26 17.05 10.30
CA ASN A 371 -8.92 15.93 10.94
C ASN A 371 -9.47 15.04 9.83
N TRP A 372 -8.93 13.83 9.70
CA TRP A 372 -9.50 12.83 8.83
C TRP A 372 -10.59 12.06 9.56
N ILE A 373 -11.82 12.19 9.07
CA ILE A 373 -13.03 11.67 9.70
C ILE A 373 -13.56 10.49 8.88
N GLY A 374 -13.63 9.32 9.52
CA GLY A 374 -14.15 8.10 8.92
C GLY A 374 -15.67 8.09 8.80
N ILE A 375 -16.24 7.13 8.07
CA ILE A 375 -17.70 7.06 7.87
C ILE A 375 -18.49 6.86 9.18
N ASP A 376 -17.86 6.30 10.22
CA ASP A 376 -18.44 6.12 11.56
C ASP A 376 -18.37 7.41 12.42
N GLY A 377 -17.59 8.40 11.99
CA GLY A 377 -17.31 9.64 12.71
C GLY A 377 -16.03 9.59 13.57
N SER A 378 -15.27 8.49 13.58
CA SER A 378 -13.94 8.44 14.21
C SER A 378 -13.00 9.42 13.53
N ARG A 379 -12.07 10.00 14.30
CA ARG A 379 -11.18 11.06 13.84
C ARG A 379 -9.74 10.74 14.17
N VAL A 380 -8.84 10.98 13.22
CA VAL A 380 -7.39 10.99 13.41
C VAL A 380 -6.82 12.30 12.88
N THR A 381 -5.74 12.78 13.50
CA THR A 381 -4.99 13.90 12.93
C THR A 381 -4.22 13.39 11.72
N ALA A 382 -4.37 14.05 10.59
CA ALA A 382 -3.71 13.70 9.34
C ALA A 382 -2.81 14.85 8.88
N VAL A 383 -1.66 14.47 8.31
CA VAL A 383 -0.68 15.40 7.75
C VAL A 383 -0.36 15.00 6.31
N ALA A 384 -0.76 15.85 5.37
CA ALA A 384 -0.31 15.77 3.99
C ALA A 384 0.99 16.59 3.85
N PHE A 385 2.11 15.92 3.57
CA PHE A 385 3.45 16.54 3.55
C PHE A 385 4.19 16.36 2.21
N GLY A 386 5.29 17.10 2.03
CA GLY A 386 6.08 17.01 0.81
C GLY A 386 5.48 17.74 -0.40
N ASN A 387 4.63 18.75 -0.21
CA ASN A 387 4.05 19.49 -1.35
C ASN A 387 5.08 20.44 -1.98
N GLY A 388 5.85 19.97 -2.96
CA GLY A 388 6.88 20.75 -3.66
C GLY A 388 8.05 19.88 -4.10
N ARG A 389 9.13 20.50 -4.57
CA ARG A 389 10.35 19.79 -4.97
C ARG A 389 10.85 18.84 -3.88
N GLY A 390 11.19 17.63 -4.30
CA GLY A 390 11.69 16.56 -3.43
C GLY A 390 10.61 15.66 -2.82
N GLY A 391 9.37 16.14 -2.65
CA GLY A 391 8.29 15.31 -2.13
C GLY A 391 8.58 14.77 -0.72
N TYR A 392 8.41 13.46 -0.53
CA TYR A 392 8.82 12.75 0.69
C TYR A 392 10.28 12.26 0.67
N ASN A 393 11.00 12.48 -0.44
CA ASN A 393 12.40 12.13 -0.67
C ASN A 393 13.25 13.40 -0.85
N SER A 394 13.04 14.40 0.02
CA SER A 394 13.62 15.72 -0.18
C SER A 394 15.13 15.74 0.02
N ASP A 395 15.82 16.56 -0.77
CA ASP A 395 17.30 16.64 -0.83
C ASP A 395 17.91 17.65 0.16
N PHE A 396 17.06 18.31 0.96
CA PHE A 396 17.47 19.40 1.88
C PHE A 396 18.08 20.63 1.17
N SER A 397 17.81 20.82 -0.13
CA SER A 397 18.18 22.06 -0.83
C SER A 397 17.36 23.25 -0.36
N VAL A 398 17.91 24.47 -0.50
CA VAL A 398 17.19 25.71 -0.14
C VAL A 398 15.90 25.85 -0.97
N GLU A 399 15.95 25.44 -2.22
CA GLU A 399 14.79 25.49 -3.13
C GLU A 399 13.67 24.56 -2.66
N SER A 400 13.99 23.30 -2.32
CA SER A 400 13.02 22.35 -1.77
C SER A 400 12.38 22.84 -0.46
N VAL A 401 13.20 23.38 0.45
CA VAL A 401 12.71 23.94 1.73
C VAL A 401 11.77 25.13 1.51
N LEU A 402 12.14 26.08 0.65
CA LEU A 402 11.31 27.25 0.40
C LEU A 402 10.01 26.90 -0.31
N GLU A 403 10.05 26.04 -1.33
CA GLU A 403 8.85 25.64 -2.07
C GLU A 403 7.86 24.88 -1.18
N GLN A 404 8.33 23.90 -0.41
CA GLN A 404 7.48 23.16 0.51
C GLN A 404 6.97 24.04 1.66
N TRP A 405 7.81 24.95 2.17
CA TRP A 405 7.35 25.95 3.12
C TRP A 405 6.23 26.76 2.50
N ASP A 406 6.42 27.37 1.33
CA ASP A 406 5.42 28.22 0.66
C ASP A 406 4.09 27.50 0.44
N ASN A 407 4.14 26.22 0.06
CA ASN A 407 2.96 25.38 -0.15
C ASN A 407 2.28 24.91 1.15
N TRP A 408 2.99 24.88 2.28
CA TRP A 408 2.45 24.49 3.59
C TRP A 408 1.32 25.44 4.03
N LYS A 409 0.13 24.88 4.26
CA LYS A 409 -1.09 25.66 4.55
C LYS A 409 -1.16 26.14 5.99
N ASP A 410 -0.64 25.33 6.92
CA ASP A 410 -0.75 25.55 8.36
C ASP A 410 0.49 26.29 8.91
N LYS A 411 0.71 27.54 8.47
CA LYS A 411 1.93 28.34 8.78
C LYS A 411 2.19 28.57 10.27
N ASP A 412 1.18 28.43 11.12
CA ASP A 412 1.31 28.54 12.57
C ASP A 412 1.81 27.24 13.23
N GLN A 413 1.90 26.15 12.46
CA GLN A 413 2.43 24.86 12.87
C GLN A 413 3.74 24.55 12.11
N PRO A 414 4.66 23.75 12.69
CA PRO A 414 5.89 23.39 12.00
C PRO A 414 5.63 22.58 10.72
N LEU A 415 6.25 22.96 9.61
CA LEU A 415 6.26 22.14 8.39
C LEU A 415 6.84 20.75 8.69
N LEU A 416 6.13 19.68 8.35
CA LEU A 416 6.70 18.33 8.31
C LEU A 416 7.54 18.16 7.04
N TYR A 417 8.85 18.04 7.19
CA TYR A 417 9.77 17.91 6.05
C TYR A 417 10.48 16.54 6.07
N ALA A 418 10.08 15.63 5.20
CA ALA A 418 10.76 14.33 5.07
C ALA A 418 11.93 14.45 4.09
N TYR A 419 13.11 13.99 4.52
CA TYR A 419 14.34 14.08 3.73
C TYR A 419 15.11 12.76 3.70
N GLY A 420 15.87 12.58 2.64
CA GLY A 420 16.62 11.35 2.35
C GLY A 420 16.24 10.77 0.99
N HIS A 421 17.03 9.81 0.55
CA HIS A 421 16.77 9.08 -0.68
C HIS A 421 15.88 7.86 -0.40
N GLY A 422 14.79 7.73 -1.18
CA GLY A 422 13.81 6.66 -1.04
C GLY A 422 13.53 5.93 -2.36
N ASP A 423 12.38 5.24 -2.40
CA ASP A 423 11.86 4.34 -3.44
C ASP A 423 12.76 3.10 -3.59
N GLY A 424 14.07 3.27 -3.75
CA GLY A 424 15.07 2.21 -3.71
C GLY A 424 15.85 2.07 -2.41
N GLY A 425 15.55 2.88 -1.39
CA GLY A 425 16.36 3.09 -0.19
C GLY A 425 17.50 4.09 -0.36
N GLY A 426 18.46 4.04 0.57
CA GLY A 426 19.57 4.99 0.67
C GLY A 426 19.50 5.80 1.97
N GLY A 427 18.40 6.50 2.19
CA GLY A 427 18.20 7.32 3.40
C GLY A 427 18.95 8.65 3.37
N PRO A 428 19.18 9.29 4.54
CA PRO A 428 19.82 10.59 4.62
C PRO A 428 21.33 10.49 4.33
N THR A 429 21.89 11.56 3.78
CA THR A 429 23.34 11.71 3.58
C THR A 429 23.94 12.68 4.61
N GLU A 430 25.28 12.66 4.75
CA GLU A 430 25.98 13.58 5.65
C GLU A 430 25.81 15.06 5.25
N ASP A 431 25.85 15.35 3.95
CA ASP A 431 25.69 16.70 3.42
C ASP A 431 24.28 17.25 3.68
N MET A 432 23.22 16.42 3.65
CA MET A 432 21.88 16.84 4.07
C MET A 432 21.85 17.30 5.54
N LEU A 433 22.53 16.56 6.43
CA LEU A 433 22.58 16.88 7.87
C LEU A 433 23.37 18.17 8.15
N VAL A 434 24.44 18.43 7.37
CA VAL A 434 25.19 19.70 7.46
C VAL A 434 24.41 20.85 6.81
N ALA A 435 23.75 20.60 5.68
CA ALA A 435 22.90 21.57 4.99
C ALA A 435 21.73 22.00 5.87
N ALA A 436 21.13 21.09 6.64
CA ALA A 436 20.09 21.41 7.61
C ALA A 436 20.55 22.46 8.63
N LYS A 437 21.76 22.29 9.18
CA LYS A 437 22.37 23.26 10.11
C LYS A 437 22.67 24.59 9.44
N ALA A 438 23.11 24.57 8.18
CA ALA A 438 23.38 25.79 7.42
C ALA A 438 22.10 26.56 7.11
N ILE A 439 21.04 25.87 6.68
CA ILE A 439 19.73 26.45 6.35
C ILE A 439 19.06 27.04 7.58
N ASP A 440 19.23 26.44 8.76
CA ASP A 440 18.78 27.03 10.02
C ASP A 440 19.46 28.37 10.33
N GLN A 441 20.63 28.66 9.76
CA GLN A 441 21.26 29.96 9.95
C GLN A 441 20.78 31.02 8.95
N LEU A 442 20.26 30.60 7.81
CA LEU A 442 19.88 31.51 6.74
C LEU A 442 18.73 32.46 7.14
N PRO A 443 18.73 33.71 6.63
CA PRO A 443 17.55 34.57 6.67
C PRO A 443 16.44 34.03 5.78
N SER A 444 15.19 34.37 6.10
CA SER A 444 14.02 34.10 5.27
C SER A 444 13.73 32.62 4.97
N THR A 445 14.42 31.69 5.64
CA THR A 445 14.12 30.24 5.66
C THR A 445 13.51 29.86 7.01
N PRO A 446 12.61 28.86 7.07
CA PRO A 446 12.06 28.41 8.35
C PRO A 446 13.16 27.88 9.27
N SER A 447 12.96 27.99 10.59
CA SER A 447 13.82 27.33 11.57
C SER A 447 13.75 25.82 11.41
N VAL A 448 14.89 25.15 11.47
CA VAL A 448 15.01 23.72 11.21
C VAL A 448 15.23 22.96 12.51
N GLU A 449 14.39 21.96 12.77
CA GLU A 449 14.57 21.01 13.86
C GLU A 449 14.57 19.58 13.29
N LEU A 450 15.57 18.76 13.62
CA LEU A 450 15.70 17.38 13.12
C LEU A 450 15.02 16.35 14.05
N SER A 451 13.85 16.68 14.58
CA SER A 451 13.11 15.89 15.58
C SER A 451 11.90 15.11 15.02
N GLY A 452 11.54 15.37 13.77
CA GLY A 452 10.45 14.71 13.05
C GLY A 452 9.03 15.09 13.47
N ALA A 453 8.09 14.15 13.32
CA ALA A 453 6.66 14.45 13.48
C ALA A 453 6.34 15.00 14.88
N HIS A 454 5.64 16.13 14.93
CA HIS A 454 5.21 16.78 16.16
C HIS A 454 3.75 16.45 16.46
N ASN A 455 3.29 16.85 17.64
CA ASN A 455 1.85 16.95 17.89
C ASN A 455 1.28 18.09 17.05
N TYR A 456 0.40 17.73 16.12
CA TYR A 456 -0.29 18.65 15.22
C TYR A 456 -1.73 18.91 15.70
N GLU A 457 -2.18 20.14 15.56
CA GLU A 457 -3.54 20.59 15.87
C GLU A 457 -4.31 20.84 14.57
N ALA A 458 -5.20 19.92 14.21
CA ALA A 458 -6.00 20.04 13.01
C ALA A 458 -7.17 21.02 13.18
N LYS A 459 -7.27 22.01 12.28
CA LYS A 459 -8.36 23.00 12.22
C LYS A 459 -9.44 22.62 11.22
N GLU A 460 -9.01 22.05 10.09
CA GLU A 460 -9.88 21.65 8.99
C GLU A 460 -10.34 20.20 9.14
N ASN A 461 -11.43 19.83 8.46
CA ASN A 461 -12.00 18.49 8.50
C ASN A 461 -12.14 17.92 7.09
N TRP A 462 -11.71 16.68 6.88
CA TRP A 462 -12.01 15.90 5.68
C TRP A 462 -12.84 14.67 6.07
N ASN A 463 -14.05 14.55 5.53
CA ASN A 463 -14.96 13.45 5.83
C ASN A 463 -14.98 12.45 4.68
N GLY A 464 -14.74 11.17 4.97
CA GLY A 464 -14.79 10.09 3.99
C GLY A 464 -13.44 9.70 3.41
N GLU A 465 -13.46 9.16 2.19
CA GLU A 465 -12.26 8.66 1.51
C GLU A 465 -11.30 9.79 1.12
N LEU A 466 -10.00 9.51 1.17
CA LEU A 466 -8.98 10.35 0.56
C LEU A 466 -8.64 9.74 -0.81
N TYR A 467 -9.44 10.08 -1.81
CA TYR A 467 -9.30 9.59 -3.18
C TYR A 467 -8.10 10.26 -3.86
N VAL A 468 -7.16 9.45 -4.34
CA VAL A 468 -6.02 9.91 -5.15
C VAL A 468 -6.44 9.90 -6.61
N GLU A 469 -6.34 11.05 -7.26
CA GLU A 469 -6.88 11.27 -8.60
C GLU A 469 -5.88 10.88 -9.69
N THR A 470 -5.12 9.81 -9.49
CA THR A 470 -4.17 9.22 -10.44
C THR A 470 -4.01 7.75 -10.09
N HIS A 471 -3.26 6.98 -10.87
CA HIS A 471 -3.01 5.56 -10.69
C HIS A 471 -4.30 4.72 -10.67
N ARG A 472 -5.28 5.06 -11.51
CA ARG A 472 -6.61 4.38 -11.49
C ARG A 472 -6.59 2.99 -12.13
N GLY A 473 -5.57 2.67 -12.92
CA GLY A 473 -5.35 1.35 -13.52
C GLY A 473 -4.99 0.27 -12.51
N VAL A 474 -4.49 0.64 -11.33
CA VAL A 474 -4.09 -0.32 -10.29
C VAL A 474 -5.23 -1.16 -9.71
N TYR A 475 -6.46 -0.69 -9.83
CA TYR A 475 -7.65 -1.43 -9.43
C TYR A 475 -7.90 -2.66 -10.34
N THR A 476 -7.29 -2.68 -11.54
CA THR A 476 -7.57 -3.66 -12.60
C THR A 476 -6.34 -4.45 -13.04
N SER A 477 -5.15 -3.83 -13.12
CA SER A 477 -3.90 -4.48 -13.54
C SER A 477 -3.65 -5.79 -12.78
N HIS A 478 -3.08 -6.82 -13.41
CA HIS A 478 -2.88 -8.14 -12.79
C HIS A 478 -4.16 -8.76 -12.19
N SER A 479 -5.15 -9.06 -13.03
CA SER A 479 -6.45 -9.59 -12.59
C SER A 479 -6.32 -10.91 -11.78
N ARG A 480 -5.29 -11.75 -12.06
CA ARG A 480 -4.97 -12.94 -11.27
C ARG A 480 -4.56 -12.61 -9.84
N MET A 481 -3.72 -11.59 -9.65
CA MET A 481 -3.31 -11.12 -8.32
C MET A 481 -4.54 -10.77 -7.48
N LYS A 482 -5.45 -9.97 -8.06
CA LYS A 482 -6.69 -9.51 -7.40
C LYS A 482 -7.60 -10.68 -6.99
N TYR A 483 -7.73 -11.68 -7.86
CA TYR A 483 -8.51 -12.89 -7.59
C TYR A 483 -7.86 -13.75 -6.49
N LEU A 484 -6.57 -14.05 -6.61
CA LEU A 484 -5.83 -14.83 -5.60
C LEU A 484 -5.83 -14.15 -4.25
N HIS A 485 -5.69 -12.82 -4.21
CA HIS A 485 -5.80 -12.02 -3.00
C HIS A 485 -7.16 -12.23 -2.32
N ARG A 486 -8.28 -11.99 -3.03
CA ARG A 486 -9.64 -12.19 -2.47
C ARG A 486 -9.84 -13.64 -1.99
N ARG A 487 -9.38 -14.62 -2.76
CA ARG A 487 -9.48 -16.04 -2.39
C ARG A 487 -8.64 -16.38 -1.15
N THR A 488 -7.48 -15.77 -0.99
CA THR A 488 -6.60 -15.92 0.19
C THR A 488 -7.26 -15.35 1.44
N GLU A 489 -7.82 -14.14 1.38
CA GLU A 489 -8.57 -13.52 2.49
C GLU A 489 -9.71 -14.44 2.96
N VAL A 490 -10.49 -14.96 2.00
CA VAL A 490 -11.58 -15.89 2.27
C VAL A 490 -11.07 -17.18 2.91
N ALA A 491 -10.02 -17.79 2.36
CA ALA A 491 -9.48 -19.06 2.86
C ALA A 491 -8.95 -18.92 4.30
N LEU A 492 -8.25 -17.83 4.62
CA LEU A 492 -7.76 -17.55 5.96
C LEU A 492 -8.90 -17.33 6.96
N ARG A 493 -9.93 -16.56 6.58
CA ARG A 493 -11.13 -16.39 7.40
C ARG A 493 -11.82 -17.72 7.70
N GLU A 494 -12.01 -18.58 6.69
CA GLU A 494 -12.57 -19.92 6.88
C GLU A 494 -11.71 -20.76 7.82
N ALA A 495 -10.39 -20.76 7.63
CA ALA A 495 -9.45 -21.52 8.45
C ALA A 495 -9.53 -21.12 9.93
N GLU A 496 -9.54 -19.82 10.23
CA GLU A 496 -9.65 -19.31 11.60
C GLU A 496 -10.98 -19.68 12.25
N ILE A 497 -12.10 -19.41 11.57
CA ILE A 497 -13.44 -19.67 12.10
C ILE A 497 -13.60 -21.15 12.45
N TRP A 498 -13.35 -22.03 11.48
CA TRP A 498 -13.61 -23.45 11.66
C TRP A 498 -12.63 -24.09 12.64
N SER A 499 -11.35 -23.72 12.60
CA SER A 499 -10.36 -24.26 13.56
C SER A 499 -10.60 -23.79 14.99
N THR A 500 -11.12 -22.56 15.18
CA THR A 500 -11.52 -22.08 16.50
C THR A 500 -12.71 -22.86 17.04
N ILE A 501 -13.77 -23.03 16.24
CA ILE A 501 -14.96 -23.81 16.62
C ILE A 501 -14.59 -25.27 16.92
N ALA A 502 -13.73 -25.87 16.10
CA ALA A 502 -13.28 -27.26 16.24
C ALA A 502 -12.26 -27.46 17.39
N ARG A 503 -11.82 -26.39 18.05
CA ARG A 503 -10.74 -26.40 19.06
C ARG A 503 -9.45 -27.04 18.51
N SER A 504 -9.07 -26.63 17.31
CA SER A 504 -7.86 -27.03 16.58
C SER A 504 -7.07 -25.82 16.03
N TYR A 505 -7.32 -24.62 16.55
CA TYR A 505 -6.66 -23.39 16.14
C TYR A 505 -5.14 -23.47 16.37
N ASP A 506 -4.37 -23.40 15.29
CA ASP A 506 -2.90 -23.35 15.31
C ASP A 506 -2.45 -21.93 14.98
N GLU A 507 -2.27 -21.13 16.03
CA GLU A 507 -1.88 -19.72 15.94
C GLU A 507 -0.56 -19.55 15.18
N LYS A 508 0.44 -20.40 15.46
CA LYS A 508 1.77 -20.26 14.84
C LYS A 508 1.66 -20.46 13.34
N ARG A 509 0.95 -21.49 12.90
CA ARG A 509 0.74 -21.77 11.48
C ARG A 509 -0.06 -20.67 10.80
N LEU A 510 -1.19 -20.25 11.38
CA LEU A 510 -2.05 -19.23 10.79
C LEU A 510 -1.37 -17.86 10.73
N LYS A 511 -0.57 -17.50 11.74
CA LYS A 511 0.20 -16.25 11.75
C LYS A 511 1.21 -16.18 10.60
N VAL A 512 1.88 -17.29 10.28
CA VAL A 512 2.77 -17.36 9.10
C VAL A 512 1.99 -17.14 7.82
N LEU A 513 0.86 -17.85 7.65
CA LEU A 513 0.03 -17.72 6.45
C LEU A 513 -0.52 -16.31 6.25
N TRP A 514 -0.98 -15.65 7.33
CA TRP A 514 -1.38 -14.26 7.28
C TRP A 514 -0.24 -13.33 6.91
N LYS A 515 0.94 -13.46 7.54
CA LYS A 515 2.10 -12.61 7.23
C LYS A 515 2.52 -12.71 5.76
N THR A 516 2.35 -13.87 5.12
CA THR A 516 2.54 -14.01 3.68
C THR A 516 1.55 -13.15 2.90
N LEU A 517 0.25 -13.25 3.17
CA LEU A 517 -0.76 -12.37 2.54
C LEU A 517 -0.44 -10.88 2.78
N LEU A 518 -0.16 -10.47 4.01
CA LEU A 518 0.10 -9.07 4.36
C LEU A 518 1.35 -8.51 3.67
N LYS A 519 2.36 -9.35 3.42
CA LYS A 519 3.54 -8.97 2.62
C LYS A 519 3.13 -8.66 1.18
N ASP A 520 2.25 -9.48 0.61
CA ASP A 520 1.78 -9.35 -0.78
C ASP A 520 0.75 -8.22 -0.97
N GLU A 521 0.22 -7.66 0.11
CA GLU A 521 -0.65 -6.47 0.13
C GLU A 521 0.12 -5.13 0.05
N PHE A 522 1.45 -5.17 -0.13
CA PHE A 522 2.26 -3.97 -0.37
C PHE A 522 1.73 -3.16 -1.55
N HIS A 523 1.81 -1.83 -1.47
CA HIS A 523 1.14 -0.90 -2.40
C HIS A 523 1.65 -0.95 -3.86
N ASP A 524 2.74 -1.63 -4.18
CA ASP A 524 3.10 -1.93 -5.59
C ASP A 524 2.80 -3.37 -6.01
N VAL A 525 2.68 -4.29 -5.04
CA VAL A 525 2.49 -5.72 -5.34
C VAL A 525 1.02 -6.00 -5.64
N LEU A 526 0.14 -5.77 -4.66
CA LEU A 526 -1.30 -6.01 -4.82
C LEU A 526 -1.92 -5.12 -5.91
N PRO A 527 -1.58 -3.82 -6.00
CA PRO A 527 -1.95 -2.91 -7.08
C PRO A 527 -1.55 -3.34 -8.49
N GLY A 528 -0.67 -4.33 -8.67
CA GLY A 528 -0.39 -4.87 -10.00
C GLY A 528 0.65 -4.05 -10.77
N SER A 529 1.62 -3.47 -10.06
CA SER A 529 2.55 -2.46 -10.57
C SER A 529 4.03 -2.81 -10.35
N ALA A 530 4.35 -4.10 -10.18
CA ALA A 530 5.72 -4.60 -10.04
C ALA A 530 6.17 -5.41 -11.27
N ILE A 531 7.47 -5.71 -11.37
CA ILE A 531 8.01 -6.55 -12.45
C ILE A 531 7.49 -7.99 -12.36
N LYS A 532 7.54 -8.70 -13.49
CA LYS A 532 7.11 -10.10 -13.63
C LYS A 532 7.68 -11.03 -12.55
N GLU A 533 8.95 -10.89 -12.21
CA GLU A 533 9.64 -11.72 -11.21
C GLU A 533 9.00 -11.65 -9.82
N VAL A 534 8.35 -10.54 -9.49
CA VAL A 534 7.59 -10.41 -8.24
C VAL A 534 6.38 -11.33 -8.27
N TYR A 535 5.60 -11.34 -9.37
CA TYR A 535 4.42 -12.19 -9.51
C TYR A 535 4.75 -13.68 -9.68
N GLU A 536 5.92 -14.01 -10.24
CA GLU A 536 6.45 -15.37 -10.24
C GLU A 536 6.72 -15.90 -8.81
N THR A 537 6.89 -15.01 -7.83
CA THR A 537 7.02 -15.35 -6.40
C THR A 537 5.67 -15.34 -5.69
N VAL A 538 4.89 -14.27 -5.89
CA VAL A 538 3.63 -14.03 -5.15
C VAL A 538 2.53 -15.01 -5.52
N TYR A 539 2.36 -15.37 -6.80
CA TYR A 539 1.29 -16.30 -7.19
C TYR A 539 1.44 -17.68 -6.54
N PRO A 540 2.60 -18.36 -6.57
CA PRO A 540 2.79 -19.61 -5.84
C PRO A 540 2.61 -19.49 -4.32
N GLU A 541 3.03 -18.36 -3.72
CA GLU A 541 2.84 -18.11 -2.29
C GLU A 541 1.36 -18.05 -1.92
N LEU A 542 0.56 -17.24 -2.62
CA LEU A 542 -0.87 -17.12 -2.37
C LEU A 542 -1.61 -18.45 -2.63
N GLU A 543 -1.26 -19.16 -3.70
CA GLU A 543 -1.82 -20.50 -3.97
C GLU A 543 -1.51 -21.49 -2.84
N ASN A 544 -0.29 -21.46 -2.31
CA ASN A 544 0.08 -22.28 -1.17
C ASN A 544 -0.66 -21.86 0.11
N VAL A 545 -0.84 -20.56 0.36
CA VAL A 545 -1.63 -20.08 1.50
C VAL A 545 -3.08 -20.56 1.39
N ILE A 546 -3.72 -20.41 0.23
CA ILE A 546 -5.08 -20.89 -0.04
C ILE A 546 -5.16 -22.39 0.26
N LYS A 547 -4.25 -23.18 -0.30
CA LYS A 547 -4.22 -24.64 -0.10
C LYS A 547 -4.09 -25.02 1.38
N GLU A 548 -3.16 -24.40 2.10
CA GLU A 548 -2.91 -24.74 3.50
C GLU A 548 -4.04 -24.26 4.44
N ALA A 549 -4.66 -23.12 4.14
CA ALA A 549 -5.80 -22.59 4.88
C ALA A 549 -7.09 -23.37 4.60
N ASP A 550 -7.40 -23.69 3.34
CA ASP A 550 -8.54 -24.56 2.98
C ASP A 550 -8.38 -25.94 3.63
N LYS A 551 -7.16 -26.48 3.71
CA LYS A 551 -6.90 -27.73 4.43
C LYS A 551 -7.24 -27.61 5.93
N VAL A 552 -6.79 -26.55 6.60
CA VAL A 552 -7.13 -26.30 8.02
C VAL A 552 -8.64 -26.19 8.21
N ALA A 553 -9.32 -25.44 7.34
CA ALA A 553 -10.77 -25.30 7.36
C ALA A 553 -11.46 -26.67 7.19
N LEU A 554 -11.11 -27.43 6.15
CA LEU A 554 -11.72 -28.73 5.85
C LEU A 554 -11.47 -29.77 6.94
N ASP A 555 -10.26 -29.86 7.49
CA ASP A 555 -9.95 -30.79 8.57
C ASP A 555 -10.74 -30.44 9.85
N SER A 556 -10.89 -29.14 10.12
CA SER A 556 -11.70 -28.65 11.25
C SER A 556 -13.19 -28.93 11.03
N ILE A 557 -13.71 -28.70 9.83
CA ILE A 557 -15.09 -29.02 9.45
C ILE A 557 -15.36 -30.53 9.58
N LYS A 558 -14.45 -31.40 9.11
CA LYS A 558 -14.57 -32.86 9.27
C LYS A 558 -14.60 -33.27 10.74
N ARG A 559 -13.75 -32.65 11.58
CA ARG A 559 -13.75 -32.90 13.03
C ARG A 559 -15.08 -32.51 13.66
N ILE A 560 -15.68 -31.40 13.25
CA ILE A 560 -17.00 -30.96 13.71
C ILE A 560 -18.10 -31.92 13.24
N ALA A 561 -18.05 -32.34 11.97
CA ALA A 561 -19.03 -33.25 11.36
C ALA A 561 -19.03 -34.64 12.03
N GLY A 562 -17.89 -35.09 12.56
CA GLY A 562 -17.72 -36.41 13.15
C GLY A 562 -17.72 -37.53 12.10
N GLU A 563 -17.56 -38.77 12.55
CA GLU A 563 -17.58 -39.93 11.63
C GLU A 563 -19.02 -40.30 11.24
N GLY A 564 -19.24 -40.53 9.95
CA GLY A 564 -20.52 -40.98 9.40
C GLY A 564 -20.58 -40.85 7.87
N ASP A 565 -21.68 -41.29 7.28
CA ASP A 565 -21.88 -41.36 5.83
C ASP A 565 -22.79 -40.24 5.28
N LYS A 566 -23.40 -39.43 6.14
CA LYS A 566 -24.33 -38.37 5.73
C LYS A 566 -23.58 -37.19 5.14
N LEU A 567 -24.10 -36.64 4.04
CA LEU A 567 -23.60 -35.39 3.48
C LEU A 567 -24.02 -34.23 4.38
N MET A 568 -23.05 -33.45 4.83
CA MET A 568 -23.19 -32.34 5.76
C MET A 568 -22.78 -31.06 5.05
N VAL A 569 -23.63 -30.03 5.10
CA VAL A 569 -23.40 -28.72 4.52
C VAL A 569 -23.06 -27.73 5.62
N PHE A 570 -21.97 -26.99 5.45
CA PHE A 570 -21.47 -26.00 6.40
C PHE A 570 -21.56 -24.58 5.83
N ASN A 571 -22.06 -23.67 6.65
CA ASN A 571 -22.22 -22.24 6.36
C ASN A 571 -21.38 -21.41 7.35
N SER A 572 -20.45 -20.62 6.85
CA SER A 572 -19.57 -19.76 7.66
C SER A 572 -20.07 -18.32 7.81
N LEU A 573 -21.20 -17.98 7.19
CA LEU A 573 -21.82 -16.65 7.25
C LEU A 573 -22.75 -16.56 8.46
N SER A 574 -22.93 -15.35 8.98
CA SER A 574 -23.62 -15.08 10.25
C SER A 574 -25.15 -15.00 10.13
N TRP A 575 -25.72 -15.41 8.99
CA TRP A 575 -27.16 -15.47 8.73
C TRP A 575 -27.59 -16.83 8.14
N ASP A 576 -28.88 -17.13 8.27
CA ASP A 576 -29.49 -18.29 7.60
C ASP A 576 -29.36 -18.15 6.08
N ARG A 577 -28.92 -19.24 5.43
CA ARG A 577 -28.57 -19.24 4.02
C ARG A 577 -29.32 -20.32 3.27
N GLU A 578 -29.97 -19.94 2.18
CA GLU A 578 -30.48 -20.88 1.18
C GLU A 578 -29.70 -20.69 -0.11
N ASP A 579 -28.84 -21.64 -0.45
CA ASP A 579 -27.90 -21.48 -1.55
C ASP A 579 -27.58 -22.83 -2.21
N TYR A 580 -26.81 -22.77 -3.28
CA TYR A 580 -26.42 -23.89 -4.09
C TYR A 580 -25.12 -24.52 -3.62
N VAL A 581 -25.07 -25.85 -3.70
CA VAL A 581 -23.85 -26.64 -3.57
C VAL A 581 -23.72 -27.56 -4.79
N VAL A 582 -22.47 -27.80 -5.19
CA VAL A 582 -22.12 -28.76 -6.23
C VAL A 582 -21.47 -29.97 -5.59
N LEU A 583 -21.97 -31.17 -5.92
CA LEU A 583 -21.52 -32.44 -5.37
C LEU A 583 -20.85 -33.28 -6.45
N GLY A 584 -19.81 -34.03 -6.07
CA GLY A 584 -19.15 -34.98 -6.97
C GLY A 584 -19.92 -36.28 -7.22
N GLU A 585 -21.03 -36.49 -6.52
CA GLU A 585 -21.86 -37.71 -6.59
C GLU A 585 -23.33 -37.37 -6.86
N GLU A 586 -24.04 -38.32 -7.47
CA GLU A 586 -25.47 -38.17 -7.77
C GLU A 586 -26.28 -38.13 -6.47
N VAL A 587 -27.18 -37.16 -6.39
CA VAL A 587 -28.11 -37.00 -5.27
C VAL A 587 -29.52 -36.88 -5.81
N GLU A 588 -30.47 -37.52 -5.14
CA GLU A 588 -31.88 -37.48 -5.51
C GLU A 588 -32.37 -36.03 -5.61
N GLY A 589 -33.00 -35.71 -6.75
CA GLY A 589 -33.49 -34.36 -7.03
C GLY A 589 -32.40 -33.36 -7.44
N GLY A 590 -31.14 -33.77 -7.56
CA GLY A 590 -30.03 -32.96 -8.07
C GLY A 590 -30.06 -32.73 -9.58
N GLN A 591 -29.58 -31.58 -10.01
CA GLN A 591 -29.35 -31.27 -11.43
C GLN A 591 -27.92 -31.64 -11.80
N ARG A 592 -27.72 -32.46 -12.83
CA ARG A 592 -26.39 -32.69 -13.41
C ARG A 592 -25.91 -31.44 -14.16
N THR A 593 -24.69 -31.02 -13.88
CA THR A 593 -23.97 -29.89 -14.50
C THR A 593 -22.56 -30.35 -14.92
N GLU A 594 -21.78 -29.50 -15.59
CA GLU A 594 -20.37 -29.81 -15.89
C GLU A 594 -19.50 -29.87 -14.63
N GLU A 595 -19.90 -29.16 -13.57
CA GLU A 595 -19.17 -29.07 -12.30
C GLU A 595 -19.49 -30.24 -11.36
N GLY A 596 -20.58 -30.98 -11.61
CA GLY A 596 -21.11 -32.03 -10.74
C GLY A 596 -22.63 -31.97 -10.60
N TYR A 597 -23.18 -32.47 -9.49
CA TYR A 597 -24.61 -32.43 -9.19
C TYR A 597 -24.95 -31.21 -8.32
N LEU A 598 -25.70 -30.29 -8.90
CA LEU A 598 -26.17 -29.06 -8.28
C LEU A 598 -27.45 -29.33 -7.48
N VAL A 599 -27.46 -28.92 -6.21
CA VAL A 599 -28.66 -28.91 -5.35
C VAL A 599 -28.73 -27.60 -4.60
N ARG A 600 -29.95 -27.18 -4.24
CA ARG A 600 -30.18 -26.06 -3.34
C ARG A 600 -30.45 -26.57 -1.93
N VAL A 601 -29.83 -25.96 -0.93
CA VAL A 601 -29.90 -26.39 0.48
C VAL A 601 -30.07 -25.18 1.39
N ARG A 602 -30.73 -25.38 2.54
CA ARG A 602 -30.75 -24.41 3.63
C ARG A 602 -29.65 -24.78 4.63
N ALA A 603 -28.88 -23.82 5.10
CA ALA A 603 -27.92 -24.01 6.18
C ALA A 603 -28.06 -22.89 7.23
N PRO A 604 -28.02 -23.22 8.53
CA PRO A 604 -28.11 -22.23 9.60
C PRO A 604 -26.87 -21.31 9.65
N PRO A 605 -26.94 -20.14 10.29
CA PRO A 605 -25.79 -19.24 10.46
C PRO A 605 -24.65 -19.91 11.21
N LEU A 606 -23.41 -19.68 10.75
CA LEU A 606 -22.17 -20.19 11.34
C LEU A 606 -22.37 -21.61 11.88
N GLY A 607 -22.78 -22.53 11.01
CA GLY A 607 -23.43 -23.76 11.40
C GLY A 607 -23.43 -24.82 10.31
N TYR A 608 -24.15 -25.91 10.56
CA TYR A 608 -24.24 -27.04 9.65
C TYR A 608 -25.64 -27.66 9.61
N THR A 609 -25.94 -28.35 8.52
CA THR A 609 -27.09 -29.25 8.39
C THR A 609 -26.71 -30.50 7.62
N GLU A 610 -27.45 -31.58 7.82
CA GLU A 610 -27.53 -32.67 6.86
C GLU A 610 -28.12 -32.15 5.54
N LEU A 611 -27.55 -32.59 4.42
CA LEU A 611 -27.94 -32.20 3.08
C LEU A 611 -29.35 -32.68 2.78
N LYS A 612 -30.27 -31.72 2.67
CA LYS A 612 -31.67 -31.95 2.30
C LYS A 612 -31.99 -31.04 1.11
N PRO A 613 -32.02 -31.58 -0.13
CA PRO A 613 -32.31 -30.77 -1.31
C PRO A 613 -33.68 -30.09 -1.21
N LEU A 614 -33.69 -28.78 -1.42
CA LEU A 614 -34.92 -28.00 -1.46
C LEU A 614 -35.60 -28.16 -2.83
N ARG A 615 -36.92 -28.30 -2.81
CA ARG A 615 -37.73 -28.21 -4.03
C ARG A 615 -37.76 -26.76 -4.51
N VAL A 616 -37.65 -26.56 -5.81
CA VAL A 616 -37.71 -25.24 -6.45
C VAL A 616 -38.73 -25.23 -7.58
N ASN A 617 -39.21 -24.03 -7.90
CA ASN A 617 -39.86 -23.80 -9.19
C ASN A 617 -38.79 -23.85 -10.29
N PRO A 618 -38.94 -24.70 -11.31
CA PRO A 618 -37.89 -24.88 -12.33
C PRO A 618 -37.55 -23.58 -13.06
N VAL A 619 -36.26 -23.36 -13.30
CA VAL A 619 -35.80 -22.43 -14.33
C VAL A 619 -36.21 -23.00 -15.68
N ARG A 620 -36.73 -22.15 -16.58
CA ARG A 620 -37.06 -22.51 -17.95
C ARG A 620 -36.12 -21.78 -18.90
N LEU A 621 -35.66 -22.48 -19.92
CA LEU A 621 -34.91 -21.90 -21.03
C LEU A 621 -35.63 -22.23 -22.35
N GLU A 622 -36.09 -21.19 -23.05
CA GLU A 622 -36.67 -21.30 -24.38
C GLU A 622 -35.88 -20.41 -25.34
N GLY A 623 -35.11 -21.02 -26.24
CA GLY A 623 -34.13 -20.31 -27.06
C GLY A 623 -33.07 -19.61 -26.19
N LEU A 624 -33.08 -18.28 -26.19
CA LEU A 624 -32.20 -17.42 -25.38
C LEU A 624 -32.96 -16.65 -24.28
N ILE A 625 -34.15 -17.14 -23.91
CA ILE A 625 -34.96 -16.57 -22.82
C ILE A 625 -34.87 -17.51 -21.63
N MET A 626 -34.23 -17.07 -20.55
CA MET A 626 -34.22 -17.74 -19.25
C MET A 626 -35.28 -17.12 -18.35
N GLU A 627 -36.07 -17.95 -17.66
CA GLU A 627 -37.11 -17.46 -16.76
C GLU A 627 -37.15 -18.27 -15.47
N ASN A 628 -37.26 -17.59 -14.33
CA ASN A 628 -37.52 -18.18 -13.03
C ASN A 628 -38.74 -17.51 -12.34
N GLU A 629 -38.91 -17.70 -11.04
CA GLU A 629 -40.03 -17.12 -10.30
C GLU A 629 -39.95 -15.59 -10.13
N TYR A 630 -38.75 -15.00 -10.17
CA TYR A 630 -38.51 -13.55 -10.00
C TYR A 630 -38.24 -12.83 -11.32
N LEU A 631 -37.49 -13.44 -12.23
CA LEU A 631 -36.89 -12.77 -13.38
C LEU A 631 -37.25 -13.47 -14.70
N LYS A 632 -37.38 -12.65 -15.73
CA LYS A 632 -37.34 -13.08 -17.14
C LYS A 632 -36.20 -12.35 -17.83
N VAL A 633 -35.23 -13.14 -18.31
CA VAL A 633 -33.94 -12.68 -18.83
C VAL A 633 -33.86 -13.05 -20.31
N LYS A 634 -33.70 -12.07 -21.19
CA LYS A 634 -33.55 -12.31 -22.63
C LYS A 634 -32.11 -11.99 -23.04
N LEU A 635 -31.41 -12.99 -23.58
CA LEU A 635 -30.08 -12.83 -24.15
C LEU A 635 -30.17 -12.69 -25.68
N ASN A 636 -29.22 -11.97 -26.27
CA ASN A 636 -29.01 -11.92 -27.70
C ASN A 636 -27.91 -12.91 -28.12
N GLY A 637 -27.92 -13.31 -29.39
CA GLY A 637 -26.89 -14.20 -29.94
C GLY A 637 -25.48 -13.58 -29.97
N ASP A 638 -25.38 -12.25 -29.83
CA ASP A 638 -24.12 -11.52 -29.71
C ASP A 638 -23.59 -11.46 -28.26
N GLY A 639 -24.27 -12.09 -27.30
CA GLY A 639 -23.88 -12.16 -25.90
C GLY A 639 -24.39 -11.02 -25.01
N THR A 640 -25.06 -10.03 -25.59
CA THR A 640 -25.67 -8.95 -24.80
C THR A 640 -26.95 -9.40 -24.09
N LEU A 641 -27.18 -8.81 -22.93
CA LEU A 641 -28.42 -8.94 -22.17
C LEU A 641 -29.45 -7.93 -22.70
N ALA A 642 -30.43 -8.41 -23.46
CA ALA A 642 -31.41 -7.57 -24.14
C ALA A 642 -32.53 -7.06 -23.24
N SER A 643 -32.90 -7.82 -22.21
CA SER A 643 -33.96 -7.48 -21.24
C SER A 643 -33.73 -8.25 -19.94
N LEU A 644 -33.96 -7.57 -18.83
CA LEU A 644 -33.94 -8.07 -17.46
C LEU A 644 -35.22 -7.61 -16.77
N TYR A 645 -36.28 -8.39 -16.95
CA TYR A 645 -37.59 -8.06 -16.42
C TYR A 645 -37.81 -8.67 -15.02
N ASP A 646 -38.06 -7.83 -14.02
CA ASP A 646 -38.48 -8.23 -12.69
C ASP A 646 -40.01 -8.45 -12.67
N LYS A 647 -40.40 -9.70 -12.46
CA LYS A 647 -41.80 -10.14 -12.49
C LYS A 647 -42.58 -9.74 -11.25
N GLU A 648 -41.91 -9.49 -10.12
CA GLU A 648 -42.54 -9.09 -8.88
C GLU A 648 -42.92 -7.61 -8.91
N THR A 649 -42.01 -6.76 -9.39
CA THR A 649 -42.23 -5.31 -9.49
C THR A 649 -42.86 -4.89 -10.82
N GLY A 650 -42.80 -5.76 -11.83
CA GLY A 650 -43.25 -5.45 -13.18
C GLY A 650 -42.36 -4.45 -13.93
N ARG A 651 -41.11 -4.28 -13.49
CA ARG A 651 -40.16 -3.32 -14.09
C ARG A 651 -39.18 -4.01 -15.03
N GLU A 652 -38.85 -3.33 -16.12
CA GLU A 652 -37.64 -3.59 -16.89
C GLU A 652 -36.46 -2.93 -16.15
N ALA A 653 -35.41 -3.69 -15.85
CA ALA A 653 -34.26 -3.17 -15.11
C ALA A 653 -33.23 -2.47 -16.03
N LEU A 654 -33.32 -2.66 -17.35
CA LEU A 654 -32.35 -2.14 -18.31
C LEU A 654 -32.96 -1.06 -19.21
N SER A 655 -32.23 0.03 -19.41
CA SER A 655 -32.59 1.07 -20.37
C SER A 655 -32.11 0.75 -21.79
N SER A 656 -31.11 -0.14 -21.92
CA SER A 656 -30.59 -0.63 -23.20
C SER A 656 -29.88 -1.98 -23.06
N PRO A 657 -29.58 -2.68 -24.17
CA PRO A 657 -28.83 -3.94 -24.11
C PRO A 657 -27.54 -3.81 -23.30
N SER A 658 -27.37 -4.69 -22.33
CA SER A 658 -26.32 -4.64 -21.30
C SER A 658 -25.40 -5.87 -21.37
N ASN A 659 -24.47 -6.03 -20.42
CA ASN A 659 -23.35 -6.98 -20.52
C ASN A 659 -22.55 -6.75 -21.82
N LYS A 660 -22.32 -5.48 -22.17
CA LYS A 660 -21.55 -5.12 -23.34
C LYS A 660 -20.06 -5.22 -23.02
N LEU A 661 -19.38 -6.20 -23.59
CA LEU A 661 -17.93 -6.29 -23.51
C LEU A 661 -17.30 -5.27 -24.47
N VAL A 662 -16.51 -4.35 -23.93
CA VAL A 662 -15.86 -3.27 -24.69
C VAL A 662 -14.38 -3.28 -24.42
N VAL A 663 -13.59 -3.34 -25.49
CA VAL A 663 -12.13 -3.20 -25.46
C VAL A 663 -11.78 -1.77 -25.81
N TYR A 664 -10.91 -1.16 -25.03
CA TYR A 664 -10.38 0.18 -25.25
C TYR A 664 -8.89 0.11 -25.54
N GLU A 665 -8.38 0.98 -26.43
CA GLU A 665 -6.94 1.29 -26.43
C GLU A 665 -6.64 2.13 -25.17
N ASN A 666 -5.70 1.66 -24.36
CA ASN A 666 -5.32 2.31 -23.12
C ASN A 666 -3.79 2.40 -23.04
N ILE A 667 -3.27 3.55 -23.46
CA ILE A 667 -1.84 3.90 -23.52
C ILE A 667 -1.65 5.18 -22.71
N PRO A 668 -1.63 5.11 -21.36
CA PRO A 668 -1.43 6.29 -20.53
C PRO A 668 0.02 6.80 -20.66
N GLY A 669 0.26 8.09 -20.38
CA GLY A 669 1.48 8.80 -20.77
C GLY A 669 2.77 8.30 -20.11
N TRP A 670 2.81 8.19 -18.78
CA TRP A 670 4.06 7.89 -18.05
C TRP A 670 3.97 6.72 -17.07
N ALA A 671 2.77 6.27 -16.70
CA ALA A 671 2.55 5.25 -15.67
C ALA A 671 1.64 4.12 -16.18
N ASP A 672 2.17 3.26 -17.06
CA ASP A 672 1.39 2.29 -17.84
C ASP A 672 0.50 1.36 -16.99
N ALA A 673 1.08 0.45 -16.19
CA ALA A 673 0.30 -0.42 -15.30
C ALA A 673 -0.54 0.35 -14.26
N TRP A 674 -0.06 1.53 -13.84
CA TRP A 674 -0.71 2.32 -12.79
C TRP A 674 -1.94 3.03 -13.28
N ASP A 675 -1.97 3.59 -14.49
CA ASP A 675 -2.98 4.57 -14.87
C ASP A 675 -4.02 4.10 -15.89
N ILE A 676 -5.19 4.72 -15.78
CA ILE A 676 -6.19 4.83 -16.83
C ILE A 676 -6.47 6.32 -16.96
N GLU A 677 -6.17 6.90 -18.12
CA GLU A 677 -6.48 8.29 -18.43
C GLU A 677 -7.89 8.41 -19.02
N PRO A 678 -8.63 9.52 -18.82
CA PRO A 678 -9.98 9.72 -19.37
C PRO A 678 -10.08 9.52 -20.89
N SER A 679 -8.98 9.75 -21.61
CA SER A 679 -8.88 9.60 -23.08
C SER A 679 -9.03 8.16 -23.57
N TYR A 680 -9.04 7.15 -22.69
CA TYR A 680 -9.25 5.74 -23.08
C TYR A 680 -10.55 5.54 -23.88
N GLU A 681 -11.56 6.38 -23.68
CA GLU A 681 -12.85 6.32 -24.38
C GLU A 681 -12.79 6.72 -25.86
N ASP A 682 -11.72 7.42 -26.28
CA ASP A 682 -11.56 7.92 -27.65
C ASP A 682 -11.47 6.79 -28.67
N LYS A 683 -11.01 5.61 -28.25
CA LYS A 683 -10.84 4.42 -29.11
C LYS A 683 -11.35 3.17 -28.43
N LYS A 684 -12.54 2.75 -28.84
CA LYS A 684 -13.24 1.59 -28.29
C LYS A 684 -13.75 0.63 -29.36
N PHE A 685 -13.82 -0.65 -29.01
CA PHE A 685 -14.26 -1.74 -29.84
C PHE A 685 -15.25 -2.59 -29.04
N GLU A 686 -16.54 -2.55 -29.42
CA GLU A 686 -17.55 -3.44 -28.83
C GLU A 686 -17.35 -4.87 -29.36
N LEU A 687 -17.26 -5.84 -28.45
CA LEU A 687 -17.18 -7.25 -28.81
C LEU A 687 -18.58 -7.83 -29.00
N LYS A 688 -18.70 -8.71 -29.99
CA LYS A 688 -19.89 -9.53 -30.23
C LYS A 688 -19.49 -10.99 -30.16
N ALA A 689 -20.30 -11.80 -29.51
CA ALA A 689 -20.05 -13.23 -29.46
C ALA A 689 -20.08 -13.80 -30.90
N GLU A 690 -19.07 -14.60 -31.24
CA GLU A 690 -19.00 -15.29 -32.53
C GLU A 690 -19.98 -16.46 -32.59
N LYS A 691 -20.20 -17.08 -31.43
CA LYS A 691 -21.11 -18.20 -31.24
C LYS A 691 -21.52 -18.30 -29.78
N TYR A 692 -22.60 -19.05 -29.54
CA TYR A 692 -23.05 -19.44 -28.21
C TYR A 692 -23.38 -20.93 -28.15
N GLU A 693 -23.36 -21.49 -26.95
CA GLU A 693 -23.82 -22.85 -26.66
C GLU A 693 -24.73 -22.85 -25.41
N ILE A 694 -25.84 -23.59 -25.48
CA ILE A 694 -26.67 -23.84 -24.30
C ILE A 694 -25.97 -24.90 -23.45
N LYS A 695 -25.47 -24.50 -22.27
CA LYS A 695 -24.72 -25.37 -21.36
C LYS A 695 -25.64 -26.22 -20.50
N GLU A 696 -26.68 -25.58 -19.96
CA GLU A 696 -27.54 -26.17 -18.95
C GLU A 696 -28.99 -25.71 -19.15
N THR A 697 -29.92 -26.67 -19.03
CA THR A 697 -31.38 -26.48 -19.12
C THR A 697 -32.11 -27.09 -17.94
N GLY A 698 -31.41 -27.30 -16.81
CA GLY A 698 -31.98 -28.00 -15.67
C GLY A 698 -32.85 -27.13 -14.77
N PRO A 699 -33.60 -27.75 -13.84
CA PRO A 699 -34.60 -27.06 -13.03
C PRO A 699 -33.99 -26.07 -12.02
N PHE A 700 -32.75 -26.27 -11.59
CA PHE A 700 -32.08 -25.38 -10.64
C PHE A 700 -31.34 -24.23 -11.31
N ARG A 701 -30.78 -24.45 -12.50
CA ARG A 701 -29.91 -23.50 -13.18
C ARG A 701 -29.99 -23.69 -14.69
N ALA A 702 -30.16 -22.59 -15.42
CA ALA A 702 -29.92 -22.54 -16.86
C ALA A 702 -28.70 -21.66 -17.13
N CYS A 703 -27.87 -22.07 -18.09
CA CYS A 703 -26.65 -21.35 -18.46
C CYS A 703 -26.46 -21.36 -19.97
N VAL A 704 -26.08 -20.20 -20.52
CA VAL A 704 -25.68 -20.05 -21.93
C VAL A 704 -24.25 -19.52 -21.96
N ARG A 705 -23.38 -20.20 -22.71
CA ARG A 705 -21.98 -19.81 -22.90
C ARG A 705 -21.80 -19.04 -24.19
N PHE A 706 -21.03 -17.98 -24.14
CA PHE A 706 -20.66 -17.13 -25.26
C PHE A 706 -19.14 -17.14 -25.46
N TYR A 707 -18.73 -17.07 -26.72
CA TYR A 707 -17.33 -17.04 -27.13
C TYR A 707 -17.05 -15.74 -27.89
N TYR A 708 -16.06 -14.98 -27.42
CA TYR A 708 -15.63 -13.73 -28.04
C TYR A 708 -14.14 -13.82 -28.40
N THR A 709 -13.79 -13.27 -29.56
CA THR A 709 -12.40 -13.09 -29.99
C THR A 709 -12.17 -11.61 -30.30
N PHE A 710 -11.04 -11.08 -29.86
CA PHE A 710 -10.53 -9.78 -30.29
C PHE A 710 -9.05 -9.92 -30.59
N ARG A 711 -8.68 -9.89 -31.87
CA ARG A 711 -7.30 -10.17 -32.31
C ARG A 711 -6.84 -11.54 -31.80
N ASN A 712 -5.87 -11.60 -30.90
CA ASN A 712 -5.36 -12.84 -30.29
C ASN A 712 -6.01 -13.13 -28.93
N SER A 713 -6.73 -12.16 -28.38
CA SER A 713 -7.39 -12.23 -27.08
C SER A 713 -8.75 -12.91 -27.15
N LYS A 714 -9.09 -13.63 -26.08
CA LYS A 714 -10.30 -14.44 -26.00
C LYS A 714 -11.03 -14.19 -24.70
N VAL A 715 -12.36 -14.15 -24.79
CA VAL A 715 -13.26 -14.15 -23.64
C VAL A 715 -14.25 -15.30 -23.81
N LEU A 716 -14.40 -16.09 -22.76
CA LEU A 716 -15.44 -17.10 -22.62
C LEU A 716 -16.31 -16.69 -21.45
N GLN A 717 -17.62 -16.63 -21.64
CA GLN A 717 -18.54 -16.17 -20.60
C GLN A 717 -19.79 -17.04 -20.53
N ASP A 718 -20.06 -17.57 -19.33
CA ASP A 718 -21.29 -18.28 -19.03
C ASP A 718 -22.24 -17.34 -18.29
N VAL A 719 -23.42 -17.12 -18.88
CA VAL A 719 -24.50 -16.34 -18.27
C VAL A 719 -25.52 -17.31 -17.68
N CYS A 720 -25.66 -17.30 -16.36
CA CYS A 720 -26.45 -18.28 -15.62
C CYS A 720 -27.57 -17.64 -14.80
N LEU A 721 -28.78 -18.19 -14.92
CA LEU A 721 -29.93 -17.89 -14.08
C LEU A 721 -30.27 -19.08 -13.19
N TYR A 722 -30.54 -18.81 -11.90
CA TYR A 722 -30.80 -19.83 -10.89
C TYR A 722 -32.25 -19.79 -10.43
N ALA A 723 -32.83 -20.93 -10.07
CA ALA A 723 -34.12 -20.97 -9.39
C ALA A 723 -34.05 -20.21 -8.05
N LYS A 724 -35.16 -19.70 -7.55
CA LYS A 724 -35.20 -19.07 -6.21
C LYS A 724 -34.11 -18.00 -5.99
N SER A 725 -33.71 -17.29 -7.05
CA SER A 725 -32.67 -16.26 -7.00
C SER A 725 -33.00 -15.09 -7.93
N ARG A 726 -32.72 -13.88 -7.47
CA ARG A 726 -32.73 -12.66 -8.29
C ARG A 726 -31.36 -12.37 -8.92
N ARG A 727 -30.35 -13.21 -8.65
CA ARG A 727 -28.98 -13.02 -9.12
C ARG A 727 -28.75 -13.69 -10.47
N ILE A 728 -28.12 -12.97 -11.39
CA ILE A 728 -27.61 -13.50 -12.66
C ILE A 728 -26.09 -13.49 -12.56
N ASP A 729 -25.46 -14.64 -12.82
CA ASP A 729 -24.01 -14.78 -12.76
C ASP A 729 -23.40 -14.76 -14.17
N PHE A 730 -22.31 -14.01 -14.31
CA PHE A 730 -21.46 -13.93 -15.49
C PHE A 730 -20.10 -14.55 -15.15
N LYS A 731 -19.99 -15.87 -15.29
CA LYS A 731 -18.73 -16.59 -15.07
C LYS A 731 -17.84 -16.36 -16.28
N THR A 732 -16.77 -15.59 -16.11
CA THR A 732 -15.97 -15.07 -17.21
C THR A 732 -14.54 -15.60 -17.10
N THR A 733 -14.04 -16.17 -18.19
CA THR A 733 -12.63 -16.52 -18.38
C THR A 733 -12.05 -15.64 -19.47
N ILE A 734 -10.95 -14.95 -19.17
CA ILE A 734 -10.24 -14.08 -20.11
C ILE A 734 -8.82 -14.61 -20.36
N SER A 735 -8.29 -14.42 -21.56
CA SER A 735 -6.86 -14.54 -21.87
C SER A 735 -6.52 -13.46 -22.88
N MET A 736 -5.66 -12.51 -22.48
CA MET A 736 -5.42 -11.27 -23.19
C MET A 736 -3.92 -11.09 -23.50
N PRO A 737 -3.36 -11.79 -24.52
CA PRO A 737 -1.97 -11.59 -24.95
C PRO A 737 -1.75 -10.28 -25.72
N ASP A 738 -2.79 -9.63 -26.22
CA ASP A 738 -2.67 -8.32 -26.84
C ASP A 738 -2.41 -7.23 -25.77
N ARG A 739 -1.70 -6.17 -26.14
CA ARG A 739 -1.19 -5.14 -25.20
C ARG A 739 -1.85 -3.79 -25.39
N GLU A 740 -1.72 -2.98 -24.33
CA GLU A 740 -2.25 -1.63 -24.21
C GLU A 740 -3.78 -1.62 -24.32
N LEU A 741 -4.44 -2.62 -23.74
CA LEU A 741 -5.88 -2.76 -23.76
C LEU A 741 -6.47 -2.63 -22.36
N LEU A 742 -7.68 -2.09 -22.29
CA LEU A 742 -8.57 -2.16 -21.14
C LEU A 742 -9.87 -2.84 -21.58
N LEU A 743 -10.25 -3.93 -20.90
CA LEU A 743 -11.51 -4.63 -21.15
C LEU A 743 -12.51 -4.30 -20.04
N LYS A 744 -13.69 -3.79 -20.41
CA LYS A 744 -14.80 -3.54 -19.47
C LYS A 744 -16.08 -4.29 -19.88
N SER A 745 -16.93 -4.61 -18.91
CA SER A 745 -18.31 -5.04 -19.13
C SER A 745 -19.29 -3.97 -18.67
N TRP A 746 -20.13 -3.47 -19.59
CA TRP A 746 -21.05 -2.38 -19.35
C TRP A 746 -22.50 -2.82 -19.18
N PHE A 747 -23.14 -2.27 -18.15
CA PHE A 747 -24.56 -2.42 -17.83
C PHE A 747 -25.24 -1.06 -17.82
N TYR A 748 -26.41 -0.96 -18.45
CA TYR A 748 -27.18 0.27 -18.58
C TYR A 748 -28.54 0.07 -17.91
N PHE A 749 -28.66 0.53 -16.66
CA PHE A 749 -29.87 0.33 -15.87
C PHE A 749 -30.94 1.38 -16.18
N ASP A 750 -32.21 1.04 -16.00
CA ASP A 750 -33.34 1.97 -16.08
C ASP A 750 -33.66 2.52 -14.69
N LEU A 751 -32.74 3.35 -14.17
CA LEU A 751 -32.80 3.96 -12.86
C LEU A 751 -32.47 5.46 -12.95
N ASN A 752 -33.06 6.25 -12.06
CA ASN A 752 -32.83 7.67 -11.91
C ASN A 752 -32.28 7.98 -10.52
N THR A 753 -30.96 7.88 -10.37
CA THR A 753 -30.25 8.25 -9.15
C THR A 753 -28.93 8.94 -9.48
N PRO A 754 -28.55 10.02 -8.75
CA PRO A 754 -27.28 10.71 -8.93
C PRO A 754 -26.14 10.09 -8.11
N GLU A 755 -26.38 9.00 -7.37
CA GLU A 755 -25.41 8.40 -6.47
C GLU A 755 -25.42 6.87 -6.52
N ALA A 756 -24.26 6.27 -6.27
CA ALA A 756 -24.08 4.84 -6.11
C ALA A 756 -23.46 4.53 -4.74
N THR A 757 -23.91 3.45 -4.11
CA THR A 757 -23.37 2.96 -2.84
C THR A 757 -22.35 1.85 -3.10
N PHE A 758 -21.17 1.94 -2.49
CA PHE A 758 -20.08 0.99 -2.68
C PHE A 758 -19.69 0.34 -1.35
N GLU A 759 -19.37 -0.95 -1.39
CA GLU A 759 -18.63 -1.57 -0.29
C GLU A 759 -17.20 -1.02 -0.23
N VAL A 760 -16.77 -0.71 0.98
CA VAL A 760 -15.37 -0.45 1.34
C VAL A 760 -14.97 -1.31 2.54
N PRO A 761 -13.69 -1.43 2.88
CA PRO A 761 -13.26 -2.24 4.03
C PRO A 761 -14.04 -1.87 5.31
N TYR A 762 -14.74 -2.84 5.89
CA TYR A 762 -15.64 -2.68 7.07
C TYR A 762 -16.76 -1.63 6.94
N GLY A 763 -17.18 -1.27 5.73
CA GLY A 763 -18.17 -0.22 5.60
C GLY A 763 -18.76 -0.06 4.22
N VAL A 764 -19.53 1.02 4.08
CA VAL A 764 -20.10 1.45 2.81
C VAL A 764 -19.94 2.95 2.67
N LEU A 765 -19.76 3.42 1.43
CA LEU A 765 -19.74 4.85 1.13
C LEU A 765 -20.52 5.15 -0.14
N LYS A 766 -21.06 6.36 -0.23
CA LYS A 766 -21.77 6.83 -1.42
C LYS A 766 -20.85 7.69 -2.27
N ARG A 767 -20.82 7.44 -3.57
CA ARG A 767 -20.16 8.31 -4.56
C ARG A 767 -21.22 8.90 -5.49
N GLN A 768 -21.03 10.15 -5.86
CA GLN A 768 -21.84 10.77 -6.91
C GLN A 768 -21.50 10.11 -8.25
N THR A 769 -22.51 9.83 -9.07
CA THR A 769 -22.39 9.26 -10.42
C THR A 769 -22.43 10.34 -11.50
N THR A 770 -22.65 11.59 -11.10
CA THR A 770 -22.60 12.79 -11.93
C THR A 770 -21.16 13.24 -12.21
N ARG A 771 -21.03 14.33 -12.98
CA ARG A 771 -19.75 14.95 -13.36
C ARG A 771 -19.81 16.48 -13.19
N ASN A 772 -20.54 16.96 -12.18
CA ASN A 772 -20.86 18.37 -11.99
C ASN A 772 -19.66 19.19 -11.49
N THR A 773 -18.89 18.61 -10.58
CA THR A 773 -17.69 19.22 -10.00
C THR A 773 -16.41 18.57 -10.53
N SER A 774 -15.27 19.23 -10.38
CA SER A 774 -13.97 18.65 -10.72
C SER A 774 -13.65 17.39 -9.90
N TRP A 775 -14.08 17.33 -8.63
CA TRP A 775 -13.96 16.17 -7.76
C TRP A 775 -14.80 14.97 -8.22
N GLU A 776 -16.00 15.24 -8.77
CA GLU A 776 -16.82 14.20 -9.39
C GLU A 776 -16.22 13.71 -10.71
N LYS A 777 -15.71 14.64 -11.54
CA LYS A 777 -15.04 14.31 -12.81
C LYS A 777 -13.81 13.44 -12.61
N ALA A 778 -13.06 13.66 -11.54
CA ALA A 778 -11.88 12.87 -11.21
C ALA A 778 -12.19 11.40 -10.87
N LYS A 779 -13.45 11.07 -10.50
CA LYS A 779 -13.90 9.72 -10.08
C LYS A 779 -14.54 8.93 -11.22
N PHE A 780 -13.93 8.97 -12.41
CA PHE A 780 -14.41 8.18 -13.56
C PHE A 780 -14.03 6.69 -13.46
N GLU A 781 -13.04 6.35 -12.64
CA GLU A 781 -12.68 4.96 -12.26
C GLU A 781 -12.42 4.94 -10.75
N VAL A 782 -13.12 4.09 -10.01
CA VAL A 782 -13.07 4.04 -8.54
C VAL A 782 -12.90 2.61 -8.03
N PRO A 783 -12.32 2.42 -6.83
CA PRO A 783 -12.25 1.11 -6.21
C PRO A 783 -13.63 0.68 -5.67
N MET A 784 -13.92 -0.60 -5.82
CA MET A 784 -15.08 -1.32 -5.29
C MET A 784 -14.60 -2.58 -4.57
N GLY A 785 -15.20 -2.89 -3.42
CA GLY A 785 -15.01 -4.17 -2.73
C GLY A 785 -15.63 -5.34 -3.50
N LYS A 786 -16.66 -5.97 -2.93
CA LYS A 786 -17.40 -7.09 -3.52
C LYS A 786 -18.66 -6.61 -4.23
N TRP A 787 -19.15 -5.40 -3.95
CA TRP A 787 -20.39 -4.90 -4.56
C TRP A 787 -20.48 -3.37 -4.64
N LEU A 788 -21.31 -2.93 -5.58
CA LEU A 788 -21.91 -1.60 -5.63
C LEU A 788 -23.41 -1.72 -5.89
N ASP A 789 -24.13 -0.65 -5.58
CA ASP A 789 -25.58 -0.56 -5.75
C ASP A 789 -26.01 0.81 -6.28
N LEU A 790 -26.96 0.78 -7.21
CA LEU A 790 -27.73 1.93 -7.67
C LEU A 790 -29.19 1.70 -7.26
N SER A 791 -29.74 2.59 -6.44
CA SER A 791 -31.13 2.49 -5.98
C SER A 791 -31.86 3.83 -6.13
N GLU A 792 -33.11 3.73 -6.55
CA GLU A 792 -34.17 4.72 -6.33
C GLU A 792 -34.89 4.39 -5.00
N ASP A 793 -35.99 5.07 -4.69
CA ASP A 793 -36.73 4.85 -3.43
C ASP A 793 -37.34 3.44 -3.31
N ASP A 794 -37.76 2.83 -4.43
CA ASP A 794 -38.54 1.59 -4.44
C ASP A 794 -37.91 0.44 -5.24
N TYR A 795 -36.80 0.70 -5.94
CA TYR A 795 -36.14 -0.27 -6.82
C TYR A 795 -34.65 0.04 -6.98
N GLY A 796 -33.84 -1.02 -7.13
CA GLY A 796 -32.41 -0.89 -7.34
C GLY A 796 -31.81 -2.07 -8.08
N VAL A 797 -30.58 -1.89 -8.53
CA VAL A 797 -29.79 -2.94 -9.15
C VAL A 797 -28.36 -2.88 -8.62
N ALA A 798 -27.93 -4.00 -8.04
CA ALA A 798 -26.58 -4.17 -7.56
C ALA A 798 -25.69 -4.95 -8.54
N VAL A 799 -24.41 -4.60 -8.56
CA VAL A 799 -23.36 -5.35 -9.26
C VAL A 799 -22.43 -5.96 -8.21
N LEU A 800 -22.25 -7.28 -8.26
CA LEU A 800 -21.44 -8.06 -7.31
C LEU A 800 -20.23 -8.68 -8.03
N ASN A 801 -19.16 -9.00 -7.32
CA ASN A 801 -17.99 -9.68 -7.88
C ASN A 801 -17.21 -10.53 -6.86
N ASP A 802 -16.31 -11.40 -7.35
CA ASP A 802 -15.43 -12.25 -6.55
C ASP A 802 -13.92 -11.95 -6.72
N GLY A 803 -13.54 -10.82 -7.32
CA GLY A 803 -12.13 -10.52 -7.61
C GLY A 803 -11.89 -9.40 -8.62
N LYS A 804 -12.77 -8.40 -8.70
CA LYS A 804 -12.65 -7.21 -9.55
C LYS A 804 -12.89 -5.95 -8.73
N TYR A 805 -11.95 -5.01 -8.79
CA TYR A 805 -11.95 -3.85 -7.92
C TYR A 805 -12.15 -2.53 -8.68
N GLY A 806 -11.79 -2.45 -9.95
CA GLY A 806 -11.97 -1.25 -10.78
C GLY A 806 -13.38 -1.16 -11.39
N VAL A 807 -14.02 -0.01 -11.25
CA VAL A 807 -15.33 0.25 -11.85
C VAL A 807 -15.51 1.72 -12.24
N ALA A 808 -16.15 1.93 -13.39
CA ALA A 808 -16.67 3.22 -13.83
C ALA A 808 -18.19 3.27 -13.60
N VAL A 809 -18.69 4.39 -13.08
CA VAL A 809 -20.14 4.65 -12.98
C VAL A 809 -20.46 6.00 -13.60
N GLU A 810 -21.33 5.98 -14.61
CA GLU A 810 -21.72 7.15 -15.40
C GLU A 810 -23.24 7.28 -15.40
N GLY A 811 -23.76 8.20 -14.58
CA GLY A 811 -25.19 8.25 -14.32
C GLY A 811 -25.69 6.93 -13.72
N ASN A 812 -26.40 6.14 -14.53
CA ASN A 812 -26.94 4.83 -14.18
C ASN A 812 -26.27 3.67 -14.95
N ALA A 813 -25.20 3.95 -15.70
CA ALA A 813 -24.40 2.95 -16.38
C ALA A 813 -23.22 2.51 -15.49
N VAL A 814 -22.95 1.21 -15.45
CA VAL A 814 -21.87 0.60 -14.67
C VAL A 814 -20.95 -0.17 -15.61
N GLY A 815 -19.68 0.25 -15.67
CA GLY A 815 -18.62 -0.38 -16.44
C GLY A 815 -17.61 -1.07 -15.53
N LEU A 816 -17.75 -2.38 -15.33
CA LEU A 816 -16.83 -3.17 -14.51
C LEU A 816 -15.54 -3.43 -15.31
N SER A 817 -14.39 -3.02 -14.78
CA SER A 817 -13.07 -3.24 -15.38
C SER A 817 -12.63 -4.69 -15.15
N LEU A 818 -12.45 -5.44 -16.25
CA LEU A 818 -12.19 -6.89 -16.22
C LEU A 818 -10.70 -7.23 -16.30
N ALA A 819 -9.95 -6.50 -17.14
CA ALA A 819 -8.51 -6.65 -17.30
C ALA A 819 -7.89 -5.40 -17.93
N LYS A 820 -6.59 -5.20 -17.65
CA LYS A 820 -5.74 -4.17 -18.24
C LYS A 820 -4.42 -4.82 -18.63
N THR A 821 -3.95 -4.61 -19.86
CA THR A 821 -2.74 -5.27 -20.39
C THR A 821 -1.61 -4.28 -20.68
N PRO A 822 -0.96 -3.70 -19.65
CA PRO A 822 0.17 -2.79 -19.85
C PRO A 822 1.37 -3.48 -20.51
N ILE A 823 2.30 -2.69 -21.04
CA ILE A 823 3.65 -3.09 -21.43
C ILE A 823 4.61 -2.98 -20.24
N TYR A 824 4.50 -1.91 -19.44
CA TYR A 824 5.40 -1.64 -18.32
C TYR A 824 4.66 -1.66 -16.97
N PRO A 825 5.24 -2.25 -15.90
CA PRO A 825 6.55 -2.90 -15.84
C PRO A 825 6.55 -4.39 -16.22
N ASP A 826 5.36 -5.01 -16.34
CA ASP A 826 5.21 -6.40 -16.74
C ASP A 826 4.33 -6.54 -18.01
N TYR A 827 4.99 -6.76 -19.15
CA TYR A 827 4.34 -7.02 -20.44
C TYR A 827 3.64 -8.39 -20.50
N THR A 828 3.61 -9.18 -19.43
CA THR A 828 2.90 -10.46 -19.37
C THR A 828 1.58 -10.39 -18.59
N THR A 829 1.25 -9.23 -18.02
CA THR A 829 0.00 -8.94 -17.32
C THR A 829 -1.21 -9.45 -18.12
N ASP A 830 -2.05 -10.27 -17.48
CA ASP A 830 -3.29 -10.86 -18.02
C ASP A 830 -3.16 -11.65 -19.34
N ALA A 831 -1.93 -12.05 -19.73
CA ALA A 831 -1.72 -12.91 -20.90
C ALA A 831 -2.34 -14.30 -20.73
N GLU A 832 -2.17 -14.86 -19.52
CA GLU A 832 -2.68 -16.17 -19.16
C GLU A 832 -4.17 -16.18 -18.88
N ALA A 833 -4.76 -17.38 -18.86
CA ALA A 833 -6.19 -17.53 -18.64
C ALA A 833 -6.55 -17.30 -17.17
N ASN A 834 -7.41 -16.31 -16.91
CA ASN A 834 -7.91 -15.97 -15.58
C ASN A 834 -9.43 -16.04 -15.54
N SER A 835 -9.99 -16.64 -14.48
CA SER A 835 -11.44 -16.83 -14.32
C SER A 835 -11.96 -16.14 -13.07
N PHE A 836 -13.14 -15.54 -13.16
CA PHE A 836 -13.81 -14.83 -12.09
C PHE A 836 -15.31 -14.72 -12.39
N THR A 837 -16.09 -14.36 -11.38
CA THR A 837 -17.54 -14.17 -11.48
C THR A 837 -17.91 -12.75 -11.09
N TYR A 838 -18.76 -12.14 -11.90
CA TYR A 838 -19.53 -10.97 -11.48
C TYR A 838 -21.01 -11.23 -11.71
N SER A 839 -21.85 -10.50 -11.00
CA SER A 839 -23.29 -10.75 -11.00
C SER A 839 -24.08 -9.45 -11.04
N VAL A 840 -25.28 -9.52 -11.62
CA VAL A 840 -26.29 -8.46 -11.54
C VAL A 840 -27.44 -8.94 -10.67
N TYR A 841 -27.90 -8.08 -9.76
CA TYR A 841 -28.92 -8.38 -8.77
C TYR A 841 -29.97 -7.25 -8.69
N PRO A 842 -31.05 -7.31 -9.50
CA PRO A 842 -32.20 -6.41 -9.35
C PRO A 842 -33.00 -6.71 -8.09
N HIS A 843 -33.43 -5.66 -7.40
CA HIS A 843 -34.16 -5.78 -6.15
C HIS A 843 -35.18 -4.65 -5.94
N LYS A 844 -36.12 -4.93 -5.03
CA LYS A 844 -37.05 -3.93 -4.49
C LYS A 844 -36.36 -3.13 -3.38
N GLY A 845 -36.72 -1.86 -3.25
CA GLY A 845 -36.19 -0.94 -2.25
C GLY A 845 -34.70 -0.68 -2.48
N ASP A 846 -33.98 -0.37 -1.41
CA ASP A 846 -32.56 -0.09 -1.43
C ASP A 846 -31.68 -1.31 -1.06
N TRP A 847 -30.36 -1.13 -1.14
CA TRP A 847 -29.37 -2.17 -0.79
C TRP A 847 -29.50 -2.76 0.63
N LYS A 848 -30.09 -2.02 1.59
CA LYS A 848 -30.29 -2.50 2.97
C LYS A 848 -31.45 -3.45 3.03
N GLU A 849 -32.60 -3.07 2.46
CA GLU A 849 -33.80 -3.91 2.40
C GLU A 849 -33.54 -5.19 1.60
N ALA A 850 -32.85 -5.03 0.46
CA ALA A 850 -32.47 -6.13 -0.42
C ALA A 850 -31.30 -6.97 0.10
N LYS A 851 -30.66 -6.55 1.21
CA LYS A 851 -29.51 -7.24 1.83
C LYS A 851 -28.40 -7.53 0.81
N VAL A 852 -28.08 -6.56 -0.05
CA VAL A 852 -27.09 -6.69 -1.14
C VAL A 852 -25.75 -7.17 -0.60
N TYR A 853 -25.31 -6.62 0.53
CA TYR A 853 -24.11 -7.07 1.22
C TYR A 853 -24.14 -8.58 1.49
N GLN A 854 -25.23 -9.15 1.99
CA GLN A 854 -25.31 -10.60 2.22
C GLN A 854 -25.16 -11.40 0.92
N ARG A 855 -25.76 -10.94 -0.19
CA ARG A 855 -25.65 -11.61 -1.50
C ARG A 855 -24.21 -11.57 -2.03
N ALA A 856 -23.50 -10.47 -1.78
CA ALA A 856 -22.08 -10.33 -2.14
C ALA A 856 -21.19 -11.30 -1.34
N TYR A 857 -21.45 -11.47 -0.04
CA TYR A 857 -20.75 -12.48 0.77
C TYR A 857 -21.11 -13.90 0.29
N GLU A 858 -22.36 -14.20 0.00
CA GLU A 858 -22.74 -15.54 -0.50
C GLU A 858 -22.02 -15.92 -1.80
N LEU A 859 -21.75 -14.94 -2.68
CA LEU A 859 -20.93 -15.14 -3.87
C LEU A 859 -19.46 -15.48 -3.54
N ASN A 860 -18.89 -14.83 -2.53
CA ASN A 860 -17.46 -14.94 -2.18
C ASN A 860 -17.13 -16.10 -1.22
N TYR A 861 -18.09 -16.51 -0.38
CA TYR A 861 -17.92 -17.51 0.67
C TYR A 861 -18.81 -18.73 0.35
N PRO A 862 -18.36 -19.70 -0.45
CA PRO A 862 -19.19 -20.85 -0.83
C PRO A 862 -19.46 -21.79 0.35
N LEU A 863 -20.63 -22.44 0.34
CA LEU A 863 -20.94 -23.53 1.28
C LEU A 863 -19.95 -24.68 1.10
N LYS A 864 -19.56 -25.33 2.20
CA LYS A 864 -18.65 -26.49 2.18
C LYS A 864 -19.43 -27.77 2.47
N VAL A 865 -19.09 -28.88 1.80
CA VAL A 865 -19.75 -30.17 1.98
C VAL A 865 -18.74 -31.23 2.40
N VAL A 866 -19.04 -31.98 3.46
CA VAL A 866 -18.26 -33.13 3.93
C VAL A 866 -19.18 -34.28 4.33
N ARG A 867 -18.64 -35.49 4.53
CA ARG A 867 -19.40 -36.57 5.19
C ARG A 867 -19.26 -36.49 6.71
N GLY A 868 -20.32 -36.86 7.42
CA GLY A 868 -20.29 -36.98 8.87
C GLY A 868 -21.53 -37.63 9.47
N LYS A 869 -21.73 -37.44 10.78
CA LYS A 869 -22.72 -38.19 11.58
C LYS A 869 -24.19 -37.84 11.33
N GLY A 870 -24.49 -36.75 10.63
CA GLY A 870 -25.85 -36.21 10.48
C GLY A 870 -26.19 -35.11 11.50
N GLY A 871 -27.38 -34.52 11.35
CA GLY A 871 -27.93 -33.51 12.27
C GLY A 871 -27.88 -32.07 11.75
N GLU A 872 -28.33 -31.13 12.57
CA GLU A 872 -28.37 -29.70 12.28
C GLU A 872 -27.97 -28.91 13.53
N GLY A 873 -27.22 -27.81 13.36
CA GLY A 873 -26.82 -26.95 14.46
C GLY A 873 -26.24 -25.61 13.99
N SER A 874 -26.34 -24.61 14.86
CA SER A 874 -25.69 -23.30 14.67
C SER A 874 -24.70 -23.08 15.79
N PHE A 875 -23.50 -22.62 15.45
CA PHE A 875 -22.49 -22.26 16.44
C PHE A 875 -22.66 -20.83 16.92
N VAL A 876 -22.93 -19.91 16.00
CA VAL A 876 -23.09 -18.49 16.32
C VAL A 876 -24.33 -17.93 15.65
N ARG A 877 -25.17 -17.25 16.43
CA ARG A 877 -26.28 -16.43 15.91
C ARG A 877 -26.06 -14.99 16.30
N VAL A 878 -26.20 -14.09 15.33
CA VAL A 878 -26.03 -12.66 15.55
C VAL A 878 -27.33 -11.95 15.23
N ARG A 879 -27.70 -10.98 16.08
CA ARG A 879 -28.84 -10.08 15.86
C ARG A 879 -28.45 -8.66 16.23
N PRO A 880 -28.95 -7.63 15.52
CA PRO A 880 -29.72 -7.69 14.26
C PRO A 880 -28.87 -8.05 13.02
N ASP A 881 -29.53 -8.30 11.88
CA ASP A 881 -28.93 -8.79 10.62
C ASP A 881 -27.88 -7.86 9.98
N ASN A 882 -27.80 -6.60 10.40
CA ASN A 882 -26.81 -5.63 9.95
C ASN A 882 -25.44 -5.78 10.64
N LEU A 883 -25.32 -6.65 11.65
CA LEU A 883 -24.05 -7.00 12.28
C LEU A 883 -23.44 -8.21 11.58
N VAL A 884 -22.32 -8.01 10.90
CA VAL A 884 -21.64 -9.05 10.12
C VAL A 884 -20.42 -9.55 10.87
N VAL A 885 -20.33 -10.86 11.11
CA VAL A 885 -19.15 -11.51 11.71
C VAL A 885 -18.05 -11.66 10.68
N GLU A 886 -16.89 -11.09 10.96
CA GLU A 886 -15.71 -11.13 10.09
C GLU A 886 -14.60 -12.02 10.61
N ALA A 887 -14.43 -12.12 11.93
CA ALA A 887 -13.45 -13.02 12.52
C ALA A 887 -14.01 -13.77 13.73
N ILE A 888 -13.66 -15.05 13.81
CA ILE A 888 -13.69 -15.86 15.02
C ILE A 888 -12.35 -16.56 15.10
N LYS A 889 -11.50 -16.15 16.05
CA LYS A 889 -10.12 -16.63 16.16
C LYS A 889 -9.69 -16.81 17.61
N GLY A 890 -8.60 -17.54 17.85
CA GLY A 890 -7.93 -17.51 19.16
C GLY A 890 -7.45 -16.09 19.51
N SER A 891 -7.52 -15.71 20.79
CA SER A 891 -6.92 -14.45 21.26
C SER A 891 -5.40 -14.54 21.25
N GLU A 892 -4.75 -13.41 20.98
CA GLU A 892 -3.30 -13.30 20.83
C GLU A 892 -2.57 -13.57 22.16
N ASP A 893 -3.23 -13.32 23.29
CA ASP A 893 -2.74 -13.68 24.62
C ASP A 893 -3.06 -15.12 25.04
N LYS A 894 -3.66 -15.92 24.15
CA LYS A 894 -3.97 -17.35 24.32
C LYS A 894 -4.92 -17.66 25.49
N ARG A 895 -5.65 -16.66 25.98
CA ARG A 895 -6.61 -16.82 27.10
C ARG A 895 -8.06 -17.00 26.67
N GLY A 896 -8.37 -16.91 25.39
CA GLY A 896 -9.75 -17.01 24.93
C GLY A 896 -9.93 -16.97 23.42
N ILE A 897 -11.14 -16.60 23.03
CA ILE A 897 -11.59 -16.45 21.64
C ILE A 897 -11.94 -14.98 21.40
N VAL A 898 -11.62 -14.48 20.23
CA VAL A 898 -12.06 -13.17 19.74
C VAL A 898 -13.14 -13.37 18.69
N VAL A 899 -14.25 -12.67 18.86
CA VAL A 899 -15.29 -12.50 17.85
C VAL A 899 -15.30 -11.04 17.42
N ARG A 900 -15.09 -10.80 16.13
CA ARG A 900 -15.14 -9.46 15.54
C ARG A 900 -16.30 -9.34 14.57
N LEU A 901 -17.05 -8.26 14.73
CA LEU A 901 -18.17 -7.90 13.91
C LEU A 901 -18.02 -6.47 13.43
N TYR A 902 -18.75 -6.10 12.38
CA TYR A 902 -18.97 -4.70 12.05
C TYR A 902 -20.44 -4.43 11.76
N ASN A 903 -20.89 -3.22 12.07
CA ASN A 903 -22.19 -2.74 11.65
C ASN A 903 -22.10 -2.24 10.21
N VAL A 904 -22.81 -2.85 9.26
CA VAL A 904 -22.81 -2.39 7.86
C VAL A 904 -23.67 -1.14 7.65
N GLN A 905 -24.44 -0.69 8.63
CA GLN A 905 -25.41 0.40 8.51
C GLN A 905 -25.06 1.64 9.35
N ASN A 906 -25.58 2.79 8.93
CA ASN A 906 -25.46 4.06 9.65
C ASN A 906 -26.50 4.19 10.79
N ASN A 907 -26.53 3.24 11.73
CA ASN A 907 -27.49 3.25 12.84
C ASN A 907 -26.82 2.87 14.18
N ARG A 908 -27.58 3.03 15.27
CA ARG A 908 -27.18 2.62 16.62
C ARG A 908 -28.19 1.64 17.17
N GLY A 909 -27.75 0.74 18.04
CA GLY A 909 -28.65 -0.24 18.63
C GLY A 909 -28.00 -1.13 19.68
N GLU A 910 -28.73 -2.18 20.04
CA GLU A 910 -28.24 -3.28 20.87
C GLU A 910 -28.09 -4.52 20.01
N GLY A 911 -26.91 -5.14 20.07
CA GLY A 911 -26.60 -6.40 19.42
C GLY A 911 -26.60 -7.55 20.43
N GLU A 912 -26.93 -8.75 19.96
CA GLU A 912 -26.83 -10.00 20.70
C GLU A 912 -26.06 -11.02 19.85
N VAL A 913 -25.05 -11.66 20.45
CA VAL A 913 -24.34 -12.82 19.90
C VAL A 913 -24.63 -14.02 20.80
N GLU A 914 -25.29 -15.02 20.25
CA GLU A 914 -25.50 -16.33 20.88
C GLU A 914 -24.39 -17.28 20.46
N LEU A 915 -23.77 -17.95 21.43
CA LEU A 915 -22.57 -18.78 21.27
C LEU A 915 -22.88 -20.27 21.46
N TRP A 916 -22.02 -21.13 20.91
CA TRP A 916 -22.10 -22.59 21.04
C TRP A 916 -21.56 -23.13 22.37
N PHE A 917 -21.11 -22.25 23.24
CA PHE A 917 -20.59 -22.55 24.56
C PHE A 917 -20.96 -21.41 25.54
N ASN A 918 -20.86 -21.69 26.83
CA ASN A 918 -21.02 -20.68 27.87
C ASN A 918 -19.62 -20.13 28.23
N PRO A 919 -19.25 -18.91 27.83
CA PRO A 919 -18.03 -18.29 28.35
C PRO A 919 -18.20 -17.98 29.84
N ASN A 920 -17.10 -17.87 30.58
CA ASN A 920 -17.09 -17.46 31.97
C ASN A 920 -16.82 -15.96 32.12
N LYS A 921 -16.16 -15.35 31.13
CA LYS A 921 -15.87 -13.91 31.08
C LYS A 921 -16.03 -13.39 29.66
N VAL A 922 -16.55 -12.16 29.55
CA VAL A 922 -16.64 -11.41 28.31
C VAL A 922 -16.07 -10.01 28.50
N GLU A 923 -15.36 -9.52 27.49
CA GLU A 923 -14.74 -8.20 27.52
C GLU A 923 -14.83 -7.54 26.14
N ARG A 924 -15.14 -6.24 26.10
CA ARG A 924 -15.02 -5.46 24.88
C ARG A 924 -13.57 -5.06 24.71
N VAL A 925 -13.02 -5.32 23.54
CA VAL A 925 -11.61 -5.04 23.24
C VAL A 925 -11.48 -4.22 21.95
N ASN A 926 -10.34 -3.59 21.74
CA ASN A 926 -10.02 -2.91 20.48
C ASN A 926 -9.51 -3.91 19.44
N VAL A 927 -8.92 -3.43 18.33
CA VAL A 927 -8.43 -4.37 17.30
C VAL A 927 -7.12 -5.07 17.65
N LEU A 928 -6.39 -4.53 18.62
CA LEU A 928 -5.21 -5.14 19.25
C LEU A 928 -5.57 -6.09 20.40
N GLU A 929 -6.86 -6.28 20.65
CA GLU A 929 -7.39 -7.11 21.74
C GLU A 929 -7.16 -6.57 23.16
N ASN A 930 -6.82 -5.28 23.25
CA ASN A 930 -6.71 -4.59 24.53
C ASN A 930 -8.11 -4.18 25.04
N PRO A 931 -8.38 -4.29 26.35
CA PRO A 931 -9.64 -3.87 26.94
C PRO A 931 -10.00 -2.41 26.62
N ILE A 932 -11.26 -2.18 26.25
CA ILE A 932 -11.82 -0.84 26.05
C ILE A 932 -13.15 -0.67 26.77
N SER A 933 -13.51 0.59 27.02
CA SER A 933 -14.82 0.92 27.58
C SER A 933 -15.95 0.59 26.60
N GLY A 934 -17.01 -0.03 27.12
CA GLY A 934 -18.25 -0.25 26.37
C GLY A 934 -19.16 -1.22 27.11
N ARG A 935 -20.48 -1.15 26.85
CA ARG A 935 -21.43 -2.04 27.51
C ARG A 935 -21.35 -3.40 26.84
N VAL A 936 -20.96 -4.42 27.61
CA VAL A 936 -21.05 -5.83 27.23
C VAL A 936 -21.58 -6.61 28.42
N GLN A 937 -22.54 -7.50 28.19
CA GLN A 937 -23.22 -8.27 29.22
C GLN A 937 -23.31 -9.73 28.80
N LEU A 938 -23.04 -10.63 29.73
CA LEU A 938 -23.10 -12.06 29.53
C LEU A 938 -24.31 -12.64 30.28
N ASN A 939 -25.11 -13.45 29.58
CA ASN A 939 -26.20 -14.24 30.16
C ASN A 939 -26.20 -15.64 29.54
N GLY A 940 -25.64 -16.62 30.26
CA GLY A 940 -25.44 -17.98 29.75
C GLY A 940 -24.49 -17.97 28.54
N ASN A 941 -24.98 -18.36 27.37
CA ASN A 941 -24.25 -18.33 26.10
C ASN A 941 -24.52 -17.07 25.26
N LYS A 942 -25.23 -16.06 25.81
CA LYS A 942 -25.63 -14.85 25.08
C LYS A 942 -24.83 -13.65 25.55
N VAL A 943 -24.21 -12.96 24.58
CA VAL A 943 -23.47 -11.73 24.78
C VAL A 943 -24.26 -10.57 24.20
N ARG A 944 -24.66 -9.61 25.04
CA ARG A 944 -25.33 -8.38 24.62
C ARG A 944 -24.39 -7.20 24.68
N PHE A 945 -24.44 -6.32 23.69
CA PHE A 945 -23.61 -5.13 23.62
C PHE A 945 -24.32 -4.01 22.87
N ASN A 946 -23.90 -2.77 23.12
CA ASN A 946 -24.33 -1.65 22.30
C ASN A 946 -23.41 -1.48 21.08
N TYR A 947 -23.99 -1.08 19.94
CA TYR A 947 -23.23 -0.74 18.75
C TYR A 947 -23.61 0.64 18.20
N ARG A 948 -22.68 1.25 17.46
CA ARG A 948 -22.82 2.57 16.81
C ARG A 948 -22.79 2.46 15.28
N ASN A 949 -22.94 3.61 14.64
CA ASN A 949 -22.91 3.81 13.20
C ASN A 949 -21.60 3.23 12.64
N TYR A 950 -21.68 2.31 11.69
CA TYR A 950 -20.49 1.70 11.04
C TYR A 950 -19.40 1.21 12.01
N GLU A 951 -19.78 0.76 13.21
CA GLU A 951 -18.82 0.41 14.25
C GLU A 951 -18.20 -0.97 14.02
N ILE A 952 -16.87 -1.04 14.02
CA ILE A 952 -16.12 -2.29 14.22
C ILE A 952 -16.16 -2.65 15.71
N ILE A 953 -16.71 -3.82 16.02
CA ILE A 953 -16.92 -4.32 17.38
C ILE A 953 -16.06 -5.57 17.57
N THR A 954 -15.19 -5.56 18.59
CA THR A 954 -14.40 -6.74 18.97
C THR A 954 -14.76 -7.17 20.39
N ILE A 955 -15.08 -8.46 20.54
CA ILE A 955 -15.45 -9.07 21.81
C ILE A 955 -14.52 -10.23 22.08
N LYS A 956 -13.92 -10.23 23.27
CA LYS A 956 -13.11 -11.33 23.78
C LYS A 956 -13.93 -12.18 24.75
N LEU A 957 -13.83 -13.50 24.59
CA LEU A 957 -14.55 -14.53 25.33
C LEU A 957 -13.54 -15.47 25.99
N GLU A 958 -13.58 -15.61 27.32
CA GLU A 958 -12.76 -16.57 28.06
C GLU A 958 -13.67 -17.67 28.61
N GLY A 959 -13.28 -18.93 28.43
CA GLY A 959 -14.12 -20.11 28.70
C GLY A 959 -13.37 -21.20 29.43
#